data_AF-A0AAN7VVL3-F1
#
_entry.id   AF-A0AAN7VVL3-F1
#
_cell.length_a   1.000
_cell.length_b   1.000
_cell.length_c   1.000
_cell.angle_alpha   90.00
_cell.angle_beta   90.00
_cell.angle_gamma   90.00
#
_symmetry.space_group_name_H-M   'P 1'
#
loop_
_entity.id
_entity.type
_entity.pdbx_description
1 polymer ?
#
loop_
_entity_poly.entity_id
_entity_poly.type
_entity_poly.pdbx_seq_one_letter_code
_entity_poly.pdbx_strand_id
1 'polypeptide(L)'
;MKPSWDDSPDVAVPDDTDDDIDFQGTDPELWKHLPKLVDGVTKKKITDATRLVALYQYQNSKTEVDNELLKNLTGVSRPQVPCQLVLADDQHLPPKVGDDKTPYALHLNFNKLLLAPVVRLTCTFLRSTQTHESGRKSPFIVVLEWHFNDYDGKKTGIADYNHDEAASTISFSAGPATCSGITNLEPLKGQFKDEEDNIFKLLKSFLAPGRHELKFTLSLGSLPPYAIAEFDQVRSRLPGGCGKLLPTIGPKVAEYAAFDSNPDRIQCVEINMRKLATTLRGDNKHPMVPMECANTFSTVKEAGVQLAYSAMAAESEAQQAMRLWAGVNHKAKVFQVGEYAVLGVRFRPFKKLGSVNDEVIYRLPKDLSATVFFMTGGQGVGQVKAVLMGSVSELPTHEAFFRIISHTPRGLGAMLFDAQYLDVSISPVYISATYRAQLATINRLQLPSNKRWHGILLNQVHDALETIDLTTPKDPGAVIPPHTKHAADEWLSGWLTWNEEQLSVIKGIKAAKGGCVVVMGPAGTGKTLLQQALSIYFYLLGFHVLALAPANSNVDHLAVQLGKIKARESLAIPLNFIRMYTSLRDINPQDNPEEIGDEVKSAKQKIVELYDLLTALEDQEIDKGAAREWGLAQAVLHAAENKTHRLMRRPAKEKGEEVPADVDAWNAVREVIRKWRAGGEEREELRIKHRSEEMMPYRKAYGYCRAQLIGENRFMLATTGNVRSAELYESWSSSEAMSGVKRIGVIVFVDEAAKDVEANVWTGVVCEKWSHGVKGFIMLGDNKQLKPTNTCANGKVDFNAFNHRLDIPLPCRLVEEGFPHYRLLEQRRMHKSISRFPNNEFYNGKLRNGPGMSEPLDRDFPRLGDVLKSIVAEGGSMPSLEQRRYWKSHAEDDDARLHWVEVKGERVQHPASTSICVKEHTEVFMGKILPRLITYFKTMGLKLNDHVMVICAYSYALHEYLDAIRRLLNRVSDLTSMDMPQVLTVDSSQGQEATIVFFDGSSQHSDQIGFMKDEGRCNVAMTRAKEVFWMIGGSMSIKFPKNKDLAPSPLPRYRNELDLMMRCHSLTA
;
A
#
# COMPACT_ATOMS: atom_id res chain seq x y z
N MET A 1 66.41 -27.92 -2.78
CA MET A 1 67.51 -27.26 -3.52
C MET A 1 67.19 -27.31 -5.00
N LYS A 2 67.08 -26.13 -5.64
CA LYS A 2 67.40 -25.70 -7.03
C LYS A 2 67.32 -26.69 -8.25
N PRO A 3 67.12 -26.15 -9.47
CA PRO A 3 66.07 -26.53 -10.44
C PRO A 3 66.62 -27.01 -11.82
N SER A 4 65.75 -27.32 -12.80
CA SER A 4 65.97 -27.00 -14.23
C SER A 4 64.76 -27.34 -15.15
N TRP A 5 64.31 -26.32 -15.90
CA TRP A 5 63.97 -26.21 -17.34
C TRP A 5 63.20 -27.29 -18.14
N ASP A 6 62.16 -26.77 -18.82
CA ASP A 6 61.53 -27.08 -20.13
C ASP A 6 61.41 -28.53 -20.65
N ASP A 7 60.15 -28.95 -20.92
CA ASP A 7 59.67 -29.23 -22.27
C ASP A 7 58.14 -29.49 -22.27
N SER A 8 57.46 -29.04 -23.34
CA SER A 8 56.00 -29.21 -23.55
C SER A 8 55.63 -30.68 -23.86
N PRO A 9 54.39 -31.12 -23.59
CA PRO A 9 53.55 -31.53 -24.73
C PRO A 9 52.04 -31.26 -24.57
N ASP A 10 51.38 -31.27 -25.72
CA ASP A 10 49.98 -30.94 -25.99
C ASP A 10 48.91 -31.85 -25.37
N VAL A 11 47.90 -31.16 -24.83
CA VAL A 11 46.43 -31.34 -24.89
C VAL A 11 45.74 -32.54 -24.19
N ALA A 12 44.99 -32.20 -23.13
CA ALA A 12 43.53 -32.41 -23.06
C ALA A 12 42.86 -31.45 -22.02
N VAL A 13 41.71 -30.91 -22.40
CA VAL A 13 40.79 -29.93 -21.74
C VAL A 13 40.05 -30.55 -20.53
N PRO A 14 39.36 -29.80 -19.62
CA PRO A 14 39.57 -28.48 -18.99
C PRO A 14 39.61 -28.59 -17.44
N ASP A 15 39.95 -27.51 -16.72
CA ASP A 15 39.11 -27.05 -15.60
C ASP A 15 39.35 -25.58 -15.22
N ASP A 16 38.32 -25.02 -14.59
CA ASP A 16 38.16 -23.68 -14.03
C ASP A 16 39.22 -23.29 -12.96
N THR A 17 39.20 -22.01 -12.60
CA THR A 17 39.83 -21.30 -11.45
C THR A 17 41.24 -20.69 -11.61
N ASP A 18 41.30 -19.35 -11.63
CA ASP A 18 41.95 -18.53 -10.57
C ASP A 18 41.62 -17.01 -10.76
N ASP A 19 41.02 -16.37 -9.75
CA ASP A 19 41.00 -14.89 -9.62
C ASP A 19 42.17 -14.48 -8.72
N ASP A 20 42.97 -13.47 -9.13
CA ASP A 20 43.33 -12.36 -8.21
C ASP A 20 44.03 -11.12 -8.90
N ILE A 21 43.84 -9.84 -8.55
CA ILE A 21 42.61 -9.36 -7.97
C ILE A 21 42.24 -10.06 -6.70
N ASP A 22 42.98 -9.94 -5.58
CA ASP A 22 42.42 -10.18 -4.23
C ASP A 22 41.15 -9.33 -4.02
N PHE A 23 40.11 -9.91 -4.59
CA PHE A 23 38.67 -9.75 -4.65
C PHE A 23 38.10 -10.90 -3.80
N GLN A 24 38.98 -11.73 -3.20
CA GLN A 24 38.72 -13.03 -2.58
C GLN A 24 38.86 -13.03 -1.05
N GLY A 25 39.42 -12.01 -0.38
CA GLY A 25 39.61 -12.04 1.08
C GLY A 25 39.13 -10.82 1.88
N THR A 26 37.87 -10.82 2.32
CA THR A 26 37.28 -9.94 3.37
C THR A 26 37.17 -8.43 3.07
N ASP A 27 36.52 -8.02 1.97
CA ASP A 27 36.01 -6.66 1.67
C ASP A 27 36.95 -5.43 1.87
N PRO A 28 37.27 -4.69 0.78
CA PRO A 28 36.92 -3.25 0.79
C PRO A 28 36.41 -2.72 -0.57
N GLU A 29 35.13 -2.99 -0.83
CA GLU A 29 34.09 -2.37 -1.66
C GLU A 29 34.52 -1.39 -2.78
N LEU A 30 34.12 -1.63 -4.04
CA LEU A 30 33.92 -0.66 -5.15
C LEU A 30 35.05 -0.41 -6.20
N TRP A 31 36.33 -0.74 -5.99
CA TRP A 31 37.42 0.08 -6.59
C TRP A 31 38.29 -0.42 -7.78
N LYS A 32 38.10 -1.58 -8.43
CA LYS A 32 39.08 -2.05 -9.46
C LYS A 32 38.70 -1.90 -10.93
N HIS A 33 37.50 -1.43 -11.23
CA HIS A 33 37.09 -1.10 -12.60
C HIS A 33 37.42 0.35 -13.00
N LEU A 34 37.81 1.21 -12.05
CA LEU A 34 38.17 2.61 -12.30
C LEU A 34 39.25 2.81 -13.38
N PRO A 35 40.39 2.10 -13.42
CA PRO A 35 41.50 2.44 -14.34
C PRO A 35 41.27 2.13 -15.84
N LYS A 36 40.25 1.32 -16.15
CA LYS A 36 39.91 0.88 -17.53
C LYS A 36 38.74 1.64 -18.13
N LEU A 37 37.98 2.34 -17.30
CA LEU A 37 36.94 3.20 -17.80
C LEU A 37 37.61 4.38 -18.52
N VAL A 38 36.98 4.93 -19.55
CA VAL A 38 37.36 6.21 -20.15
C VAL A 38 36.20 7.17 -19.97
N ASP A 39 36.49 8.42 -19.66
CA ASP A 39 35.48 9.44 -19.41
C ASP A 39 34.54 9.56 -20.63
N GLY A 40 33.22 9.47 -20.38
CA GLY A 40 32.20 9.37 -21.43
C GLY A 40 32.12 10.59 -22.35
N VAL A 41 32.55 11.76 -21.85
CA VAL A 41 32.52 13.07 -22.52
C VAL A 41 33.86 13.40 -23.17
N THR A 42 34.97 13.16 -22.47
CA THR A 42 36.33 13.61 -22.85
C THR A 42 37.21 12.52 -23.45
N LYS A 43 36.79 11.25 -23.40
CA LYS A 43 37.48 10.06 -23.95
C LYS A 43 38.89 9.78 -23.38
N LYS A 44 39.27 10.39 -22.27
CA LYS A 44 40.54 10.15 -21.55
C LYS A 44 40.40 8.99 -20.55
N LYS A 45 41.50 8.30 -20.22
CA LYS A 45 41.54 7.23 -19.19
C LYS A 45 41.00 7.74 -17.85
N ILE A 46 40.08 6.99 -17.25
CA ILE A 46 39.60 7.22 -15.88
C ILE A 46 40.77 6.91 -14.94
N THR A 47 41.29 7.96 -14.34
CA THR A 47 42.30 7.94 -13.29
C THR A 47 41.62 8.16 -11.94
N ASP A 48 42.40 8.10 -10.86
CA ASP A 48 41.97 8.48 -9.50
C ASP A 48 41.42 9.93 -9.42
N ALA A 49 41.71 10.77 -10.43
CA ALA A 49 41.18 12.12 -10.59
C ALA A 49 39.90 12.21 -11.45
N THR A 50 39.40 11.11 -12.01
CA THR A 50 38.27 11.09 -12.96
C THR A 50 36.96 10.78 -12.27
N ARG A 51 36.01 11.71 -12.39
CA ARG A 51 34.69 11.58 -11.75
C ARG A 51 33.73 10.83 -12.67
N LEU A 52 33.33 9.63 -12.27
CA LEU A 52 32.21 8.88 -12.87
C LEU A 52 30.94 9.73 -12.78
N VAL A 53 30.42 10.19 -13.92
CA VAL A 53 29.15 10.91 -13.98
C VAL A 53 28.04 9.87 -14.07
N ALA A 54 27.37 9.62 -12.94
CA ALA A 54 25.98 9.17 -12.95
C ALA A 54 25.22 10.07 -13.94
N LEU A 55 24.36 9.51 -14.81
CA LEU A 55 23.49 10.28 -15.70
C LEU A 55 22.44 11.06 -14.88
N TYR A 56 22.97 12.09 -14.25
CA TYR A 56 22.51 13.26 -13.54
C TYR A 56 21.29 13.30 -12.63
N GLN A 57 21.48 14.21 -11.66
CA GLN A 57 20.49 14.93 -10.87
C GLN A 57 19.63 15.84 -11.74
N TYR A 58 18.33 15.82 -11.49
CA TYR A 58 17.40 16.81 -11.99
C TYR A 58 17.59 18.16 -11.25
N GLN A 59 18.52 19.00 -11.73
CA GLN A 59 18.55 20.43 -11.38
C GLN A 59 18.85 21.24 -12.64
N ASN A 60 17.87 22.04 -13.09
CA ASN A 60 17.90 22.91 -14.27
C ASN A 60 19.00 24.01 -14.26
N SER A 61 19.92 24.01 -13.29
CA SER A 61 20.77 25.17 -12.99
C SER A 61 22.25 25.04 -13.39
N LYS A 62 22.70 23.94 -14.02
CA LYS A 62 24.10 23.79 -14.48
C LYS A 62 24.18 23.37 -15.94
N THR A 63 24.83 24.20 -16.76
CA THR A 63 24.95 24.09 -18.23
C THR A 63 26.00 23.10 -18.73
N GLU A 64 26.76 22.45 -17.84
CA GLU A 64 27.94 21.65 -18.23
C GLU A 64 27.69 20.14 -18.37
N VAL A 65 26.45 19.65 -18.24
CA VAL A 65 26.17 18.20 -18.33
C VAL A 65 25.20 17.90 -19.47
N ASP A 66 25.72 17.09 -20.39
CA ASP A 66 24.99 16.55 -21.51
C ASP A 66 24.02 15.44 -21.06
N ASN A 67 22.78 15.85 -20.80
CA ASN A 67 21.66 14.98 -20.44
C ASN A 67 20.88 14.46 -21.68
N GLU A 68 21.47 14.54 -22.87
CA GLU A 68 20.78 14.27 -24.14
C GLU A 68 20.24 12.83 -24.23
N LEU A 69 20.95 11.82 -23.73
CA LEU A 69 20.43 10.44 -23.70
C LEU A 69 19.17 10.31 -22.83
N LEU A 70 19.14 10.96 -21.67
CA LEU A 70 18.04 10.86 -20.71
C LEU A 70 16.84 11.72 -21.13
N LYS A 71 17.09 12.91 -21.71
CA LYS A 71 16.10 13.72 -22.45
C LYS A 71 15.56 13.03 -23.70
N ASN A 72 16.30 12.07 -24.24
CA ASN A 72 15.87 11.25 -25.39
C ASN A 72 15.13 9.98 -24.98
N LEU A 73 15.24 9.55 -23.73
CA LEU A 73 14.57 8.37 -23.17
C LEU A 73 13.36 8.71 -22.28
N THR A 74 13.18 9.98 -21.94
CA THR A 74 12.12 10.45 -21.04
C THR A 74 11.48 11.74 -21.56
N GLY A 75 10.16 11.75 -21.64
CA GLY A 75 9.36 12.96 -21.84
C GLY A 75 8.91 13.26 -23.27
N VAL A 76 8.08 14.29 -23.36
CA VAL A 76 7.55 14.82 -24.63
C VAL A 76 8.65 15.62 -25.33
N SER A 77 8.98 15.26 -26.57
CA SER A 77 9.94 16.02 -27.38
C SER A 77 9.46 17.47 -27.51
N ARG A 78 10.37 18.41 -27.27
CA ARG A 78 10.14 19.82 -27.58
C ARG A 78 10.93 20.18 -28.85
N PRO A 79 10.44 21.14 -29.64
CA PRO A 79 9.18 21.87 -29.50
C PRO A 79 7.93 21.02 -29.80
N GLN A 80 6.76 21.46 -29.33
CA GLN A 80 5.50 21.01 -29.92
C GLN A 80 5.30 21.79 -31.21
N VAL A 81 5.18 21.09 -32.34
CA VAL A 81 5.07 21.73 -33.65
C VAL A 81 3.60 21.97 -33.96
N PRO A 82 3.16 23.22 -34.14
CA PRO A 82 1.80 23.49 -34.59
C PRO A 82 1.52 22.76 -35.90
N CYS A 83 0.40 22.06 -35.99
CA CYS A 83 0.09 21.20 -37.13
C CYS A 83 -1.36 21.31 -37.59
N GLN A 84 -1.61 20.82 -38.80
CA GLN A 84 -2.94 20.57 -39.34
C GLN A 84 -3.09 19.06 -39.58
N LEU A 85 -4.22 18.49 -39.18
CA LEU A 85 -4.65 17.16 -39.56
C LEU A 85 -5.30 17.24 -40.94
N VAL A 86 -4.87 16.36 -41.86
CA VAL A 86 -5.39 16.28 -43.23
C VAL A 86 -6.37 15.12 -43.30
N LEU A 87 -7.62 15.41 -43.66
CA LEU A 87 -8.69 14.43 -43.83
C LEU A 87 -8.64 13.76 -45.21
N ALA A 88 -9.43 12.70 -45.39
CA ALA A 88 -9.47 11.94 -46.65
C ALA A 88 -9.99 12.74 -47.86
N ASP A 89 -10.76 13.80 -47.61
CA ASP A 89 -11.25 14.77 -48.61
C ASP A 89 -10.29 15.96 -48.81
N ASP A 90 -9.06 15.86 -48.30
CA ASP A 90 -8.02 16.91 -48.34
C ASP A 90 -8.39 18.17 -47.55
N GLN A 91 -9.38 18.09 -46.65
CA GLN A 91 -9.68 19.16 -45.71
C GLN A 91 -8.63 19.22 -44.60
N HIS A 92 -8.16 20.44 -44.28
CA HIS A 92 -7.19 20.69 -43.21
C HIS A 92 -7.87 21.20 -41.93
N LEU A 93 -7.55 20.58 -40.79
CA LEU A 93 -8.05 20.97 -39.47
C LEU A 93 -6.88 21.26 -38.50
N PRO A 94 -6.78 22.45 -37.89
CA PRO A 94 -7.61 23.63 -38.17
C PRO A 94 -7.32 24.19 -39.58
N PRO A 95 -8.23 24.99 -40.18
CA PRO A 95 -8.03 25.54 -41.53
C PRO A 95 -6.78 26.39 -41.67
N LYS A 96 -6.37 27.07 -40.60
CA LYS A 96 -5.12 27.83 -40.52
C LYS A 96 -4.53 27.73 -39.12
N VAL A 97 -3.23 27.47 -39.04
CA VAL A 97 -2.48 27.44 -37.78
C VAL A 97 -2.33 28.86 -37.22
N GLY A 98 -2.60 29.03 -35.91
CA GLY A 98 -2.39 30.30 -35.22
C GLY A 98 -3.48 31.36 -35.45
N ASP A 99 -4.64 30.99 -36.00
CA ASP A 99 -5.78 31.90 -36.14
C ASP A 99 -6.59 31.99 -34.83
N ASP A 100 -6.71 33.20 -34.27
CA ASP A 100 -7.47 33.50 -33.04
C ASP A 100 -8.97 33.14 -33.15
N LYS A 101 -9.48 32.98 -34.38
CA LYS A 101 -10.89 32.60 -34.61
C LYS A 101 -11.15 31.13 -34.29
N THR A 102 -10.14 30.28 -34.42
CA THR A 102 -10.28 28.83 -34.20
C THR A 102 -10.33 28.53 -32.70
N PRO A 103 -11.36 27.82 -32.20
CA PRO A 103 -11.53 27.57 -30.77
C PRO A 103 -10.59 26.49 -30.19
N TYR A 104 -9.74 25.87 -31.02
CA TYR A 104 -8.78 24.85 -30.62
C TYR A 104 -7.46 25.00 -31.38
N ALA A 105 -6.40 24.39 -30.86
CA ALA A 105 -5.09 24.32 -31.50
C ALA A 105 -4.53 22.90 -31.48
N LEU A 106 -3.99 22.45 -32.61
CA LEU A 106 -3.32 21.15 -32.74
C LEU A 106 -1.81 21.32 -32.77
N HIS A 107 -1.13 20.48 -32.00
CA HIS A 107 0.32 20.40 -31.99
C HIS A 107 0.75 18.94 -32.10
N LEU A 108 1.72 18.66 -32.96
CA LEU A 108 2.35 17.37 -33.09
C LEU A 108 3.73 17.38 -32.42
N ASN A 109 4.05 16.32 -31.72
CA ASN A 109 5.37 16.01 -31.24
C ASN A 109 5.53 14.49 -31.11
N PHE A 110 6.63 14.07 -30.52
CA PHE A 110 6.87 12.68 -30.22
C PHE A 110 6.96 12.52 -28.71
N ASN A 111 6.23 11.57 -28.14
CA ASN A 111 6.52 11.15 -26.77
C ASN A 111 7.67 10.16 -26.84
N LYS A 112 8.76 10.48 -26.17
CA LYS A 112 9.94 9.62 -26.07
C LYS A 112 9.78 8.71 -24.85
N LEU A 113 8.66 7.97 -24.82
CA LEU A 113 8.38 7.03 -23.74
C LEU A 113 9.47 5.97 -23.72
N LEU A 114 9.96 5.68 -22.51
CA LEU A 114 11.01 4.69 -22.21
C LEU A 114 10.77 3.34 -22.92
N LEU A 115 9.52 2.96 -23.17
CA LEU A 115 9.12 1.65 -23.70
C LEU A 115 8.97 1.58 -25.23
N ALA A 116 8.60 2.68 -25.88
CA ALA A 116 8.63 2.88 -27.34
C ALA A 116 8.33 4.36 -27.65
N PRO A 117 8.96 4.95 -28.67
CA PRO A 117 8.52 6.24 -29.17
C PRO A 117 7.07 6.17 -29.64
N VAL A 118 6.36 7.29 -29.52
CA VAL A 118 5.00 7.45 -30.06
C VAL A 118 4.94 8.73 -30.88
N VAL A 119 4.07 8.76 -31.88
CA VAL A 119 3.60 10.02 -32.45
C VAL A 119 2.50 10.55 -31.54
N ARG A 120 2.68 11.77 -31.04
CA ARG A 120 1.78 12.41 -30.07
C ARG A 120 1.13 13.63 -30.70
N LEU A 121 -0.20 13.62 -30.73
CA LEU A 121 -1.05 14.74 -31.13
C LEU A 121 -1.67 15.36 -29.89
N THR A 122 -1.45 16.64 -29.68
CA THR A 122 -2.06 17.42 -28.59
C THR A 122 -3.08 18.38 -29.18
N CYS A 123 -4.34 18.27 -28.75
CA CYS A 123 -5.40 19.22 -29.06
C CYS A 123 -5.71 20.05 -27.81
N THR A 124 -5.55 21.37 -27.90
CA THR A 124 -5.88 22.31 -26.82
C THR A 124 -7.15 23.06 -27.16
N PHE A 125 -8.18 22.94 -26.33
CA PHE A 125 -9.43 23.69 -26.46
C PHE A 125 -9.26 25.05 -25.77
N LEU A 126 -9.19 26.12 -26.55
CA LEU A 126 -8.77 27.46 -26.08
C LEU A 126 -9.88 28.19 -25.31
N ARG A 127 -11.15 27.88 -25.60
CA ARG A 127 -12.31 28.52 -24.96
C ARG A 127 -12.84 27.75 -23.76
N SER A 128 -12.63 26.44 -23.75
CA SER A 128 -13.04 25.54 -22.67
C SER A 128 -11.95 25.51 -21.60
N THR A 129 -12.24 25.94 -20.37
CA THR A 129 -11.26 25.95 -19.28
C THR A 129 -11.70 25.09 -18.10
N GLN A 130 -10.77 24.32 -17.55
CA GLN A 130 -10.93 23.61 -16.28
C GLN A 130 -10.45 24.49 -15.13
N THR A 131 -11.19 24.47 -14.02
CA THR A 131 -10.77 25.15 -12.79
C THR A 131 -10.09 24.12 -11.89
N HIS A 132 -8.79 24.28 -11.67
CA HIS A 132 -8.03 23.41 -10.77
C HIS A 132 -8.41 23.64 -9.30
N GLU A 133 -8.07 22.68 -8.43
CA GLU A 133 -8.27 22.80 -6.96
C GLU A 133 -7.61 24.08 -6.38
N SER A 134 -6.60 24.64 -7.07
CA SER A 134 -5.93 25.90 -6.73
C SER A 134 -6.65 27.18 -7.21
N GLY A 135 -7.82 27.06 -7.85
CA GLY A 135 -8.56 28.19 -8.43
C GLY A 135 -8.02 28.69 -9.78
N ARG A 136 -6.89 28.16 -10.27
CA ARG A 136 -6.36 28.48 -11.61
C ARG A 136 -7.23 27.87 -12.70
N LYS A 137 -7.54 28.66 -13.73
CA LYS A 137 -8.18 28.21 -14.97
C LYS A 137 -7.11 27.84 -16.00
N SER A 138 -7.20 26.65 -16.58
CA SER A 138 -6.34 26.20 -17.68
C SER A 138 -7.22 25.64 -18.82
N PRO A 139 -6.78 25.70 -20.09
CA PRO A 139 -7.52 25.11 -21.19
C PRO A 139 -7.59 23.59 -21.05
N PHE A 140 -8.64 22.97 -21.57
CA PHE A 140 -8.69 21.53 -21.67
C PHE A 140 -7.75 21.03 -22.77
N ILE A 141 -7.07 19.92 -22.48
CA ILE A 141 -6.08 19.33 -23.36
C ILE A 141 -6.46 17.87 -23.58
N VAL A 142 -6.57 17.48 -24.85
CA VAL A 142 -6.68 16.09 -25.28
C VAL A 142 -5.36 15.68 -25.91
N VAL A 143 -4.89 14.49 -25.57
CA VAL A 143 -3.70 13.90 -26.15
C VAL A 143 -4.07 12.58 -26.80
N LEU A 144 -3.65 12.38 -28.04
CA LEU A 144 -3.67 11.10 -28.74
C LEU A 144 -2.25 10.64 -29.01
N GLU A 145 -1.94 9.37 -28.73
CA GLU A 145 -0.64 8.78 -28.98
C GLU A 145 -0.77 7.49 -29.80
N TRP A 146 0.08 7.36 -30.82
CA TRP A 146 0.21 6.14 -31.62
C TRP A 146 1.61 5.55 -31.46
N HIS A 147 1.67 4.29 -31.11
CA HIS A 147 2.93 3.62 -30.80
C HIS A 147 3.56 3.01 -32.05
N PHE A 148 4.89 3.05 -32.13
CA PHE A 148 5.63 2.28 -33.15
C PHE A 148 5.65 0.76 -32.90
N ASN A 149 5.29 0.31 -31.70
CA ASN A 149 5.32 -1.10 -31.33
C ASN A 149 3.91 -1.73 -31.32
N ASP A 150 3.79 -2.99 -31.76
CA ASP A 150 2.54 -3.75 -31.81
C ASP A 150 2.39 -4.64 -30.56
N TYR A 151 1.92 -4.01 -29.47
CA TYR A 151 1.85 -4.63 -28.15
C TYR A 151 0.88 -5.81 -28.07
N ASP A 152 -0.25 -5.74 -28.76
CA ASP A 152 -1.33 -6.75 -28.67
C ASP A 152 -1.26 -7.83 -29.77
N GLY A 153 -0.25 -7.76 -30.66
CA GLY A 153 -0.07 -8.71 -31.77
C GLY A 153 -1.18 -8.62 -32.82
N LYS A 154 -1.85 -7.46 -32.92
CA LYS A 154 -3.00 -7.21 -33.79
C LYS A 154 -2.72 -6.16 -34.85
N LYS A 155 -1.45 -5.85 -35.13
CA LYS A 155 -1.01 -4.77 -36.02
C LYS A 155 -1.54 -3.39 -35.56
N THR A 156 -1.59 -3.15 -34.24
CA THR A 156 -2.07 -1.88 -33.68
C THR A 156 -1.02 -0.77 -33.74
N GLY A 157 0.26 -1.13 -33.85
CA GLY A 157 1.34 -0.18 -34.01
C GLY A 157 1.30 0.58 -35.34
N ILE A 158 2.05 1.68 -35.38
CA ILE A 158 2.32 2.46 -36.58
C ILE A 158 2.96 1.57 -37.64
N ALA A 159 2.44 1.67 -38.86
CA ALA A 159 3.01 1.12 -40.08
C ALA A 159 3.06 2.21 -41.16
N ASP A 160 3.91 1.99 -42.16
CA ASP A 160 4.03 2.87 -43.33
C ASP A 160 4.34 4.33 -42.95
N TYR A 161 5.10 4.50 -41.86
CA TYR A 161 5.49 5.83 -41.37
C TYR A 161 6.41 6.51 -42.37
N ASN A 162 5.99 7.68 -42.81
CA ASN A 162 6.72 8.52 -43.75
C ASN A 162 6.79 9.95 -43.23
N HIS A 163 7.92 10.62 -43.47
CA HIS A 163 8.05 12.05 -43.27
C HIS A 163 8.69 12.68 -44.51
N ASP A 164 8.05 13.71 -45.04
CA ASP A 164 8.53 14.46 -46.19
C ASP A 164 9.00 15.84 -45.69
N GLU A 165 10.31 16.07 -45.75
CA GLU A 165 10.91 17.33 -45.30
C GLU A 165 10.54 18.50 -46.21
N ALA A 166 10.45 18.28 -47.52
CA ALA A 166 10.13 19.33 -48.49
C ALA A 166 8.67 19.78 -48.36
N ALA A 167 7.76 18.83 -48.13
CA ALA A 167 6.34 19.11 -47.91
C ALA A 167 6.01 19.45 -46.44
N SER A 168 6.97 19.28 -45.51
CA SER A 168 6.73 19.37 -44.06
C SER A 168 5.54 18.50 -43.59
N THR A 169 5.45 17.26 -44.09
CA THR A 169 4.35 16.35 -43.75
C THR A 169 4.81 15.09 -43.03
N ILE A 170 3.94 14.56 -42.17
CA ILE A 170 4.09 13.24 -41.54
C ILE A 170 2.85 12.42 -41.84
N SER A 171 3.01 11.19 -42.31
CA SER A 171 1.90 10.27 -42.54
C SER A 171 2.20 8.85 -42.07
N PHE A 172 1.17 8.13 -41.66
CA PHE A 172 1.26 6.72 -41.27
C PHE A 172 -0.12 6.07 -41.20
N SER A 173 -0.14 4.72 -41.16
CA SER A 173 -1.31 3.95 -40.76
C SER A 173 -1.10 3.36 -39.36
N ALA A 174 -2.11 3.39 -38.50
CA ALA A 174 -2.00 2.82 -37.16
C ALA A 174 -3.33 2.24 -36.68
N GLY A 175 -3.29 1.40 -35.65
CA GLY A 175 -4.49 1.01 -34.94
C GLY A 175 -5.10 2.16 -34.13
N PRO A 176 -6.01 1.86 -33.20
CA PRO A 176 -6.60 2.87 -32.33
C PRO A 176 -5.53 3.63 -31.54
N ALA A 177 -5.70 4.95 -31.42
CA ALA A 177 -4.84 5.78 -30.59
C ALA A 177 -5.06 5.50 -29.11
N THR A 178 -4.02 5.69 -28.31
CA THR A 178 -4.16 5.81 -26.86
C THR A 178 -4.49 7.26 -26.54
N CYS A 179 -5.32 7.49 -25.52
CA CYS A 179 -5.86 8.82 -25.27
C CYS A 179 -5.78 9.23 -23.79
N SER A 180 -5.49 10.51 -23.57
CA SER A 180 -5.58 11.18 -22.27
C SER A 180 -6.37 12.49 -22.41
N GLY A 181 -7.13 12.84 -21.37
CA GLY A 181 -7.86 14.10 -21.27
C GLY A 181 -9.18 14.18 -22.04
N ILE A 182 -9.48 13.24 -22.94
CA ILE A 182 -10.76 13.24 -23.70
C ILE A 182 -11.97 13.00 -22.79
N THR A 183 -11.81 12.21 -21.74
CA THR A 183 -12.85 11.93 -20.74
C THR A 183 -13.24 13.18 -19.96
N ASN A 184 -12.28 14.06 -19.69
CA ASN A 184 -12.52 15.34 -19.00
C ASN A 184 -13.36 16.32 -19.83
N LEU A 185 -13.45 16.12 -21.15
CA LEU A 185 -14.26 16.92 -22.06
C LEU A 185 -15.69 16.39 -22.26
N GLU A 186 -15.97 15.12 -21.92
CA GLU A 186 -17.28 14.52 -22.13
C GLU A 186 -18.43 15.26 -21.43
N PRO A 187 -18.28 15.77 -20.19
CA PRO A 187 -19.30 16.61 -19.56
C PRO A 187 -19.60 17.92 -20.31
N LEU A 188 -18.69 18.36 -21.18
CA LEU A 188 -18.79 19.61 -21.93
C LEU A 188 -19.30 19.42 -23.36
N LYS A 189 -19.58 18.18 -23.79
CA LYS A 189 -20.05 17.86 -25.15
C LYS A 189 -21.27 18.67 -25.58
N GLY A 190 -22.17 19.01 -24.64
CA GLY A 190 -23.35 19.83 -24.91
C GLY A 190 -23.11 21.35 -24.90
N GLN A 191 -21.89 21.79 -24.58
CA GLN A 191 -21.49 23.20 -24.49
C GLN A 191 -20.56 23.62 -25.63
N PHE A 192 -20.05 22.65 -26.41
CA PHE A 192 -19.22 22.91 -27.58
C PHE A 192 -20.03 23.58 -28.69
N LYS A 193 -19.38 24.51 -29.40
CA LYS A 193 -19.86 24.99 -30.70
C LYS A 193 -19.53 23.97 -31.79
N ASP A 194 -20.13 24.13 -32.98
CA ASP A 194 -20.01 23.19 -34.09
C ASP A 194 -18.56 22.76 -34.40
N GLU A 195 -17.59 23.69 -34.42
CA GLU A 195 -16.17 23.37 -34.68
C GLU A 195 -15.50 22.55 -33.57
N GLU A 196 -15.80 22.84 -32.29
CA GLU A 196 -15.27 22.09 -31.14
C GLU A 196 -15.87 20.69 -31.05
N ASP A 197 -17.17 20.55 -31.35
CA ASP A 197 -17.85 19.24 -31.38
C ASP A 197 -17.35 18.38 -32.56
N ASN A 198 -17.11 19.00 -33.73
CA ASN A 198 -16.54 18.31 -34.89
C ASN A 198 -15.14 17.76 -34.60
N ILE A 199 -14.22 18.57 -34.08
CA ILE A 199 -12.87 18.08 -33.73
C ILE A 199 -12.93 17.04 -32.61
N PHE A 200 -13.79 17.22 -31.61
CA PHE A 200 -13.96 16.25 -30.53
C PHE A 200 -14.44 14.89 -31.05
N LYS A 201 -15.47 14.85 -31.91
CA LYS A 201 -15.96 13.61 -32.54
C LYS A 201 -14.90 12.94 -33.38
N LEU A 202 -14.12 13.71 -34.13
CA LEU A 202 -13.02 13.20 -34.94
C LEU A 202 -11.93 12.58 -34.08
N LEU A 203 -11.46 13.28 -33.03
CA LEU A 203 -10.47 12.72 -32.10
C LEU A 203 -10.97 11.43 -31.45
N LYS A 204 -12.25 11.36 -31.08
CA LYS A 204 -12.88 10.15 -30.52
C LYS A 204 -12.96 9.00 -31.54
N SER A 205 -13.11 9.29 -32.83
CA SER A 205 -13.13 8.25 -33.89
C SER A 205 -11.81 7.51 -34.04
N PHE A 206 -10.68 8.16 -33.76
CA PHE A 206 -9.36 7.50 -33.77
C PHE A 206 -9.18 6.49 -32.64
N LEU A 207 -10.10 6.43 -31.68
CA LEU A 207 -10.13 5.43 -30.61
C LEU A 207 -10.94 4.19 -31.01
N ALA A 208 -11.66 4.24 -32.14
CA ALA A 208 -12.46 3.12 -32.61
C ALA A 208 -11.57 1.98 -33.13
N PRO A 209 -11.97 0.70 -32.93
CA PRO A 209 -11.25 -0.45 -33.49
C PRO A 209 -11.11 -0.34 -35.01
N GLY A 210 -9.92 -0.62 -35.53
CA GLY A 210 -9.62 -0.55 -36.95
C GLY A 210 -8.26 0.08 -37.20
N ARG A 211 -7.80 0.08 -38.45
CA ARG A 211 -6.67 0.90 -38.88
C ARG A 211 -7.16 2.26 -39.34
N HIS A 212 -6.46 3.30 -38.92
CA HIS A 212 -6.68 4.68 -39.27
C HIS A 212 -5.49 5.17 -40.11
N GLU A 213 -5.78 5.84 -41.22
CA GLU A 213 -4.78 6.56 -42.00
C GLU A 213 -4.69 7.99 -41.49
N LEU A 214 -3.48 8.42 -41.14
CA LEU A 214 -3.22 9.70 -40.49
C LEU A 214 -2.19 10.47 -41.29
N LYS A 215 -2.49 11.74 -41.57
CA LYS A 215 -1.62 12.66 -42.27
C LYS A 215 -1.65 14.03 -41.61
N PHE A 216 -0.48 14.58 -41.35
CA PHE A 216 -0.29 15.87 -40.69
C PHE A 216 0.60 16.78 -41.52
N THR A 217 0.21 18.05 -41.64
CA THR A 217 1.06 19.11 -42.19
C THR A 217 1.61 19.94 -41.03
N LEU A 218 2.94 20.08 -40.97
CA LEU A 218 3.64 20.77 -39.89
C LEU A 218 3.93 22.23 -40.26
N SER A 219 3.72 23.14 -39.31
CA SER A 219 4.08 24.56 -39.47
C SER A 219 5.46 24.86 -38.88
N LEU A 220 6.52 24.26 -39.43
CA LEU A 220 7.89 24.42 -38.92
C LEU A 220 8.37 25.88 -38.96
N GLY A 221 7.96 26.65 -39.97
CA GLY A 221 8.30 28.08 -40.08
C GLY A 221 7.76 28.97 -38.96
N SER A 222 6.82 28.49 -38.15
CA SER A 222 6.33 29.19 -36.94
C SER A 222 7.27 29.04 -35.74
N LEU A 223 8.25 28.13 -35.82
CA LEU A 223 9.18 27.84 -34.75
C LEU A 223 10.54 28.50 -35.00
N PRO A 224 11.27 28.88 -33.93
CA PRO A 224 12.63 29.40 -34.07
C PRO A 224 13.59 28.29 -34.57
N PRO A 225 14.68 28.64 -35.27
CA PRO A 225 15.59 27.66 -35.90
C PRO A 225 16.15 26.59 -34.94
N TYR A 226 16.44 26.96 -33.69
CA TYR A 226 16.92 26.01 -32.68
C TYR A 226 15.88 24.92 -32.33
N ALA A 227 14.59 25.27 -32.38
CA ALA A 227 13.51 24.37 -32.04
C ALA A 227 13.22 23.41 -33.20
N ILE A 228 13.34 23.89 -34.45
CA ILE A 228 13.29 23.04 -35.64
C ILE A 228 14.41 21.99 -35.57
N ALA A 229 15.64 22.43 -35.26
CA ALA A 229 16.78 21.52 -35.12
C ALA A 229 16.57 20.47 -34.01
N GLU A 230 15.99 20.84 -32.86
CA GLU A 230 15.66 19.90 -31.78
C GLU A 230 14.59 18.88 -32.20
N PHE A 231 13.55 19.31 -32.93
CA PHE A 231 12.52 18.43 -33.47
C PHE A 231 13.10 17.43 -34.49
N ASP A 232 13.91 17.92 -35.43
CA ASP A 232 14.51 17.11 -36.49
C ASP A 232 15.52 16.10 -35.94
N GLN A 233 16.21 16.43 -34.84
CA GLN A 233 17.10 15.50 -34.14
C GLN A 233 16.35 14.28 -33.59
N VAL A 234 15.10 14.47 -33.14
CA VAL A 234 14.24 13.36 -32.67
C VAL A 234 13.64 12.63 -33.86
N ARG A 235 13.08 13.36 -34.83
CA ARG A 235 12.46 12.82 -36.04
C ARG A 235 13.41 11.92 -36.83
N SER A 236 14.66 12.34 -37.01
CA SER A 236 15.69 11.58 -37.73
C SER A 236 16.02 10.23 -37.06
N ARG A 237 15.65 10.03 -35.80
CA ARG A 237 15.92 8.81 -35.02
C ARG A 237 14.68 7.91 -34.86
N LEU A 238 13.61 8.21 -35.61
CA LEU A 238 12.42 7.37 -35.75
C LEU A 238 12.50 6.55 -37.06
N PRO A 239 11.65 5.52 -37.27
CA PRO A 239 11.62 4.77 -38.53
C PRO A 239 11.57 5.69 -39.76
N GLY A 240 12.35 5.37 -40.79
CA GLY A 240 12.44 6.17 -42.02
C GLY A 240 13.35 7.39 -41.94
N GLY A 241 13.88 7.75 -40.77
CA GLY A 241 14.89 8.80 -40.59
C GLY A 241 16.32 8.35 -40.93
N CYS A 242 17.24 9.31 -41.03
CA CYS A 242 18.65 9.07 -41.36
C CYS A 242 19.56 8.82 -40.14
N GLY A 243 19.06 8.96 -38.92
CA GLY A 243 19.78 8.83 -37.66
C GLY A 243 19.66 7.45 -37.02
N LYS A 244 20.50 7.18 -36.02
CA LYS A 244 20.41 5.94 -35.23
C LYS A 244 19.13 5.94 -34.38
N LEU A 245 18.36 4.87 -34.52
CA LEU A 245 17.09 4.66 -33.85
C LEU A 245 17.15 4.89 -32.33
N LEU A 246 16.07 5.44 -31.76
CA LEU A 246 15.95 5.63 -30.32
C LEU A 246 15.94 4.27 -29.58
N PRO A 247 16.66 4.11 -28.45
CA PRO A 247 16.56 2.88 -27.65
C PRO A 247 15.18 2.76 -26.99
N THR A 248 14.65 1.54 -26.84
CA THR A 248 13.35 1.29 -26.18
C THR A 248 13.41 0.07 -25.26
N ILE A 249 12.46 -0.05 -24.33
CA ILE A 249 12.35 -1.16 -23.38
C ILE A 249 11.46 -2.33 -23.90
N GLY A 250 11.13 -2.39 -25.20
CA GLY A 250 10.19 -3.39 -25.77
C GLY A 250 10.83 -4.56 -26.55
N PRO A 251 10.31 -5.80 -26.47
CA PRO A 251 10.95 -7.00 -27.04
C PRO A 251 10.58 -7.37 -28.49
N LYS A 252 9.65 -6.65 -29.15
CA LYS A 252 9.09 -7.08 -30.45
C LYS A 252 9.73 -6.47 -31.70
N VAL A 253 10.56 -5.44 -31.57
CA VAL A 253 11.38 -4.98 -32.69
C VAL A 253 12.83 -5.12 -32.26
N ALA A 254 13.52 -6.14 -32.80
CA ALA A 254 14.90 -6.48 -32.45
C ALA A 254 15.87 -5.28 -32.58
N GLU A 255 15.51 -4.30 -33.40
CA GLU A 255 16.26 -3.06 -33.64
C GLU A 255 16.09 -2.00 -32.53
N TYR A 256 15.06 -2.12 -31.69
CA TYR A 256 14.67 -1.15 -30.66
C TYR A 256 14.74 -1.70 -29.22
N ALA A 257 15.00 -3.00 -29.04
CA ALA A 257 14.86 -3.68 -27.75
C ALA A 257 16.11 -3.56 -26.86
N ALA A 258 15.95 -3.04 -25.64
CA ALA A 258 16.92 -3.19 -24.55
C ALA A 258 16.70 -4.47 -23.72
N PHE A 259 15.64 -5.24 -24.01
CA PHE A 259 15.18 -6.42 -23.27
C PHE A 259 14.95 -7.60 -24.23
N ASP A 260 15.26 -8.81 -23.77
CA ASP A 260 15.37 -10.02 -24.60
C ASP A 260 14.08 -10.42 -25.34
N SER A 261 14.27 -11.25 -26.35
CA SER A 261 13.42 -11.69 -27.46
C SER A 261 12.14 -12.49 -27.15
N ASN A 262 11.76 -12.71 -25.87
CA ASN A 262 10.57 -13.52 -25.54
C ASN A 262 9.31 -12.63 -25.36
N PRO A 263 8.37 -12.58 -26.32
CA PRO A 263 7.41 -11.47 -26.45
C PRO A 263 6.26 -11.45 -25.41
N ASP A 264 5.94 -12.62 -24.82
CA ASP A 264 4.69 -12.86 -24.08
C ASP A 264 4.83 -12.85 -22.55
N ARG A 265 6.05 -12.74 -22.05
CA ARG A 265 6.34 -12.58 -20.64
C ARG A 265 7.43 -11.53 -20.54
N ILE A 266 7.14 -10.37 -19.97
CA ILE A 266 8.23 -9.56 -19.42
C ILE A 266 8.89 -10.50 -18.40
N GLN A 267 10.11 -10.98 -18.68
CA GLN A 267 10.91 -11.76 -17.73
C GLN A 267 11.36 -10.81 -16.60
N CYS A 268 10.41 -10.32 -15.80
CA CYS A 268 10.68 -9.60 -14.56
C CYS A 268 11.36 -10.49 -13.52
N VAL A 269 11.46 -11.79 -13.79
CA VAL A 269 11.69 -12.78 -12.74
C VAL A 269 13.11 -13.32 -12.73
N GLU A 270 13.78 -13.52 -13.86
CA GLU A 270 14.80 -14.57 -13.83
C GLU A 270 16.22 -14.14 -13.37
N ILE A 271 17.02 -13.30 -14.05
CA ILE A 271 18.50 -13.42 -13.79
C ILE A 271 19.30 -12.13 -13.46
N ASN A 272 19.00 -10.94 -13.99
CA ASN A 272 19.98 -9.81 -13.90
C ASN A 272 19.63 -8.60 -13.00
N MET A 273 18.39 -8.47 -12.52
CA MET A 273 17.98 -7.30 -11.70
C MET A 273 17.90 -7.54 -10.19
N ARG A 274 18.01 -8.80 -9.73
CA ARG A 274 17.91 -9.15 -8.30
C ARG A 274 19.08 -8.61 -7.45
N LYS A 275 20.16 -8.13 -8.08
CA LYS A 275 21.34 -7.59 -7.39
C LYS A 275 21.37 -6.09 -7.62
N LEU A 276 20.90 -5.26 -6.69
CA LEU A 276 21.06 -3.80 -6.78
C LEU A 276 22.53 -3.41 -7.07
N ALA A 277 23.49 -4.21 -6.60
CA ALA A 277 24.91 -4.11 -6.94
C ALA A 277 25.22 -4.21 -8.45
N THR A 278 24.55 -5.05 -9.26
CA THR A 278 24.77 -5.10 -10.73
C THR A 278 24.15 -3.88 -11.42
N THR A 279 23.04 -3.36 -10.90
CA THR A 279 22.45 -2.07 -11.30
C THR A 279 23.36 -0.88 -10.95
N LEU A 280 24.12 -0.98 -9.84
CA LEU A 280 25.11 0.02 -9.41
C LEU A 280 26.49 -0.14 -10.08
N ARG A 281 26.84 -1.35 -10.55
CA ARG A 281 28.11 -1.68 -11.25
C ARG A 281 28.09 -1.29 -12.73
N GLY A 282 26.94 -0.88 -13.26
CA GLY A 282 26.80 -0.42 -14.65
C GLY A 282 26.59 -1.54 -15.67
N ASP A 283 26.42 -2.79 -15.23
CA ASP A 283 26.14 -3.93 -16.13
C ASP A 283 24.72 -3.85 -16.71
N ASN A 284 23.78 -3.24 -15.97
CA ASN A 284 22.42 -2.97 -16.42
C ASN A 284 22.30 -1.54 -16.99
N LYS A 285 21.88 -1.43 -18.26
CA LYS A 285 21.75 -0.16 -19.03
C LYS A 285 20.49 0.66 -18.69
N HIS A 286 20.06 0.71 -17.43
CA HIS A 286 18.79 1.38 -17.06
C HIS A 286 19.02 2.81 -16.56
N PRO A 287 18.18 3.78 -16.96
CA PRO A 287 18.23 5.12 -16.39
C PRO A 287 17.73 5.11 -14.93
N MET A 288 18.57 5.60 -14.02
CA MET A 288 18.32 5.68 -12.57
C MET A 288 17.87 7.10 -12.18
N VAL A 289 16.87 7.61 -12.88
CA VAL A 289 16.36 8.98 -12.71
C VAL A 289 14.85 8.92 -12.54
N PRO A 290 14.25 9.68 -11.59
CA PRO A 290 12.81 9.71 -11.43
C PRO A 290 12.12 10.14 -12.73
N MET A 291 11.07 9.42 -13.11
CA MET A 291 10.20 9.77 -14.24
C MET A 291 8.83 10.23 -13.75
N GLU A 292 8.29 11.27 -14.38
CA GLU A 292 6.88 11.62 -14.21
C GLU A 292 6.00 10.45 -14.66
N CYS A 293 5.08 10.07 -13.79
CA CYS A 293 4.15 8.96 -14.00
C CYS A 293 2.78 9.52 -14.38
N ALA A 294 2.29 9.24 -15.60
CA ALA A 294 0.95 9.64 -16.02
C ALA A 294 -0.15 8.81 -15.32
N ASN A 295 -1.35 9.35 -15.18
CA ASN A 295 -2.49 8.62 -14.60
C ASN A 295 -3.17 7.64 -15.57
N THR A 296 -2.91 7.77 -16.87
CA THR A 296 -3.31 6.79 -17.88
C THR A 296 -2.13 5.96 -18.30
N PHE A 297 -2.39 4.71 -18.68
CA PHE A 297 -1.41 3.90 -19.40
C PHE A 297 -1.83 3.82 -20.85
N SER A 298 -0.87 3.94 -21.75
CA SER A 298 -1.13 3.82 -23.17
C SER A 298 -1.35 2.33 -23.54
N THR A 299 -0.61 1.41 -22.92
CA THR A 299 -0.79 -0.04 -23.17
C THR A 299 -0.72 -0.89 -21.91
N VAL A 300 -1.23 -2.12 -21.98
CA VAL A 300 -1.23 -3.06 -20.84
C VAL A 300 0.21 -3.45 -20.48
N LYS A 301 1.08 -3.52 -21.47
CA LYS A 301 2.51 -3.77 -21.29
C LYS A 301 3.21 -2.60 -20.59
N GLU A 302 2.85 -1.37 -20.94
CA GLU A 302 3.35 -0.19 -20.23
C GLU A 302 2.96 -0.20 -18.77
N ALA A 303 1.67 -0.40 -18.49
CA ALA A 303 1.19 -0.57 -17.13
C ALA A 303 1.98 -1.66 -16.39
N GLY A 304 2.18 -2.80 -17.06
CA GLY A 304 2.95 -3.92 -16.53
C GLY A 304 4.39 -3.57 -16.18
N VAL A 305 5.14 -2.91 -17.07
CA VAL A 305 6.54 -2.53 -16.81
C VAL A 305 6.62 -1.51 -15.67
N GLN A 306 5.81 -0.44 -15.70
CA GLN A 306 5.89 0.60 -14.66
C GLN A 306 5.56 0.04 -13.28
N LEU A 307 4.49 -0.76 -13.18
CA LEU A 307 4.11 -1.42 -11.93
C LEU A 307 5.18 -2.42 -11.47
N ALA A 308 5.70 -3.26 -12.37
CA ALA A 308 6.68 -4.30 -12.00
C ALA A 308 8.01 -3.69 -11.58
N TYR A 309 8.53 -2.72 -12.34
CA TYR A 309 9.79 -2.06 -12.02
C TYR A 309 9.68 -1.28 -10.71
N SER A 310 8.55 -0.61 -10.48
CA SER A 310 8.32 0.10 -9.21
C SER A 310 8.37 -0.85 -8.01
N ALA A 311 7.77 -2.04 -8.12
CA ALA A 311 7.81 -3.07 -7.07
C ALA A 311 9.21 -3.69 -6.91
N MET A 312 9.91 -3.98 -8.02
CA MET A 312 11.25 -4.58 -8.02
C MET A 312 12.30 -3.66 -7.41
N ALA A 313 12.30 -2.38 -7.78
CA ALA A 313 13.25 -1.41 -7.25
C ALA A 313 13.01 -1.18 -5.75
N ALA A 314 11.76 -1.03 -5.32
CA ALA A 314 11.40 -0.93 -3.90
C ALA A 314 11.88 -2.12 -3.07
N GLU A 315 11.67 -3.34 -3.58
CA GLU A 315 12.13 -4.57 -2.94
C GLU A 315 13.66 -4.65 -2.88
N SER A 316 14.34 -4.30 -3.97
CA SER A 316 15.80 -4.32 -4.06
C SER A 316 16.45 -3.31 -3.12
N GLU A 317 15.86 -2.12 -2.98
CA GLU A 317 16.28 -1.11 -2.02
C GLU A 317 16.10 -1.59 -0.59
N ALA A 318 14.96 -2.19 -0.25
CA ALA A 318 14.71 -2.77 1.06
C ALA A 318 15.74 -3.86 1.41
N GLN A 319 16.00 -4.78 0.47
CA GLN A 319 17.01 -5.83 0.64
C GLN A 319 18.43 -5.29 0.78
N GLN A 320 18.81 -4.30 -0.02
CA GLN A 320 20.14 -3.70 0.09
C GLN A 320 20.30 -2.93 1.40
N ALA A 321 19.27 -2.18 1.81
CA ALA A 321 19.29 -1.49 3.09
C ALA A 321 19.44 -2.48 4.26
N MET A 322 18.73 -3.61 4.19
CA MET A 322 18.87 -4.74 5.12
C MET A 322 20.28 -5.34 5.13
N ARG A 323 20.87 -5.55 3.96
CA ARG A 323 22.25 -6.06 3.83
C ARG A 323 23.26 -5.10 4.45
N LEU A 324 23.13 -3.80 4.20
CA LEU A 324 24.03 -2.79 4.77
C LEU A 324 23.92 -2.71 6.30
N TRP A 325 22.71 -2.85 6.84
CA TRP A 325 22.49 -2.94 8.28
C TRP A 325 23.12 -4.19 8.89
N ALA A 326 22.85 -5.36 8.30
CA ALA A 326 23.38 -6.65 8.74
C ALA A 326 24.91 -6.79 8.56
N GLY A 327 25.51 -5.95 7.70
CA GLY A 327 26.94 -5.96 7.41
C GLY A 327 27.84 -5.47 8.55
N VAL A 328 27.28 -4.95 9.64
CA VAL A 328 28.04 -4.59 10.84
C VAL A 328 27.59 -5.40 12.05
N ASN A 329 28.51 -5.67 12.97
CA ASN A 329 28.14 -6.23 14.27
C ASN A 329 27.37 -5.18 15.08
N HIS A 330 26.29 -5.59 15.71
CA HIS A 330 25.50 -4.77 16.63
C HIS A 330 25.81 -5.15 18.08
N LYS A 331 25.30 -4.35 19.03
CA LYS A 331 25.34 -4.70 20.45
C LYS A 331 23.99 -5.24 20.85
N ALA A 332 23.93 -6.28 21.66
CA ALA A 332 22.64 -6.77 22.17
C ALA A 332 22.72 -7.27 23.60
N LYS A 333 21.57 -7.25 24.26
CA LYS A 333 21.36 -7.76 25.61
C LYS A 333 20.13 -8.65 25.63
N VAL A 334 20.21 -9.79 26.30
CA VAL A 334 19.08 -10.71 26.47
C VAL A 334 18.34 -10.36 27.75
N PHE A 335 17.02 -10.34 27.67
CA PHE A 335 16.11 -10.10 28.76
C PHE A 335 15.15 -11.28 28.90
N GLN A 336 14.83 -11.64 30.13
CA GLN A 336 13.76 -12.59 30.42
C GLN A 336 12.45 -11.82 30.58
N VAL A 337 11.43 -12.16 29.78
CA VAL A 337 10.08 -11.56 29.81
C VAL A 337 9.07 -12.69 29.92
N GLY A 338 8.53 -12.90 31.12
CA GLY A 338 7.74 -14.08 31.44
C GLY A 338 8.53 -15.37 31.15
N GLU A 339 7.94 -16.25 30.33
CA GLU A 339 8.55 -17.52 29.92
C GLU A 339 9.45 -17.42 28.67
N TYR A 340 9.61 -16.22 28.10
CA TYR A 340 10.36 -16.03 26.85
C TYR A 340 11.60 -15.18 27.04
N ALA A 341 12.61 -15.42 26.20
CA ALA A 341 13.78 -14.57 26.10
C ALA A 341 13.62 -13.55 24.95
N VAL A 342 13.92 -12.30 25.23
CA VAL A 342 13.86 -11.18 24.29
C VAL A 342 15.25 -10.56 24.17
N LEU A 343 15.71 -10.39 22.94
CA LEU A 343 16.98 -9.74 22.63
C LEU A 343 16.73 -8.26 22.33
N GLY A 344 17.20 -7.36 23.20
CA GLY A 344 17.27 -5.93 22.92
C GLY A 344 18.55 -5.60 22.16
N VAL A 345 18.43 -5.03 20.97
CA VAL A 345 19.55 -4.73 20.07
C VAL A 345 19.79 -3.22 19.99
N ARG A 346 21.04 -2.81 20.15
CA ARG A 346 21.57 -1.48 19.84
C ARG A 346 22.35 -1.48 18.54
N PHE A 347 21.89 -0.69 17.58
CA PHE A 347 22.56 -0.60 16.29
C PHE A 347 23.88 0.14 16.44
N ARG A 348 24.96 -0.48 15.96
CA ARG A 348 26.18 0.27 15.67
C ARG A 348 25.99 1.10 14.40
N PRO A 349 26.76 2.19 14.21
CA PRO A 349 26.73 2.93 12.95
C PRO A 349 26.94 2.00 11.75
N PHE A 350 26.05 2.09 10.76
CA PHE A 350 26.12 1.36 9.50
C PHE A 350 25.85 2.31 8.33
N LYS A 351 26.32 1.94 7.15
CA LYS A 351 26.11 2.71 5.91
C LYS A 351 24.63 2.63 5.52
N LYS A 352 23.93 3.76 5.43
CA LYS A 352 22.54 3.79 4.95
C LYS A 352 22.54 3.89 3.41
N LEU A 353 21.57 3.24 2.77
CA LEU A 353 21.39 3.37 1.32
C LEU A 353 21.02 4.83 0.98
N GLY A 354 21.70 5.43 0.00
CA GLY A 354 21.34 6.76 -0.54
C GLY A 354 21.64 7.99 0.33
N SER A 355 22.39 7.87 1.43
CA SER A 355 22.66 9.02 2.30
C SER A 355 23.64 10.02 1.68
N VAL A 356 23.15 11.22 1.34
CA VAL A 356 23.91 12.47 1.44
C VAL A 356 23.20 13.29 2.51
N ASN A 357 23.84 13.47 3.68
CA ASN A 357 23.32 14.20 4.85
C ASN A 357 22.21 13.52 5.69
N ASP A 358 22.26 12.20 5.86
CA ASP A 358 21.46 11.45 6.88
C ASP A 358 19.92 11.37 6.70
N GLU A 359 19.35 11.76 5.56
CA GLU A 359 17.87 11.83 5.41
C GLU A 359 17.16 10.53 5.01
N VAL A 360 17.86 9.45 4.65
CA VAL A 360 17.18 8.17 4.35
C VAL A 360 16.84 7.46 5.66
N ILE A 361 15.54 7.41 5.97
CA ILE A 361 15.01 6.75 7.16
C ILE A 361 15.07 5.23 6.96
N TYR A 362 16.14 4.60 7.46
CA TYR A 362 16.19 3.14 7.57
C TYR A 362 15.22 2.66 8.65
N ARG A 363 14.34 1.71 8.31
CA ARG A 363 13.49 0.98 9.27
C ARG A 363 13.59 -0.50 8.99
N LEU A 364 13.69 -1.31 10.05
CA LEU A 364 13.57 -2.75 9.91
C LEU A 364 12.14 -3.11 9.44
N PRO A 365 12.00 -4.09 8.54
CA PRO A 365 10.70 -4.65 8.19
C PRO A 365 9.97 -5.12 9.44
N LYS A 366 8.66 -4.81 9.56
CA LYS A 366 7.86 -5.16 10.74
C LYS A 366 7.86 -6.65 11.05
N ASP A 367 7.90 -7.48 10.02
CA ASP A 367 7.86 -8.96 10.12
C ASP A 367 9.23 -9.57 9.78
N LEU A 368 10.30 -9.04 10.41
CA LEU A 368 11.66 -9.51 10.19
C LEU A 368 11.98 -10.72 11.08
N SER A 369 12.27 -11.88 10.48
CA SER A 369 12.98 -12.97 11.17
C SER A 369 14.49 -12.82 11.01
N ALA A 370 15.28 -13.32 11.96
CA ALA A 370 16.73 -13.28 11.87
C ALA A 370 17.37 -14.47 12.61
N THR A 371 18.54 -14.88 12.12
CA THR A 371 19.48 -15.70 12.89
C THR A 371 20.50 -14.75 13.52
N VAL A 372 20.59 -14.77 14.85
CA VAL A 372 21.49 -13.92 15.62
C VAL A 372 22.65 -14.77 16.12
N PHE A 373 23.87 -14.36 15.81
CA PHE A 373 25.12 -14.98 16.24
C PHE A 373 25.73 -14.13 17.36
N PHE A 374 25.93 -14.71 18.53
CA PHE A 374 26.62 -14.06 19.64
C PHE A 374 28.13 -14.21 19.48
N MET A 375 28.85 -13.09 19.62
CA MET A 375 30.28 -13.00 19.39
C MET A 375 30.99 -12.58 20.68
N THR A 376 32.07 -13.29 21.03
CA THR A 376 32.98 -12.93 22.13
C THR A 376 34.42 -13.00 21.62
N GLY A 377 35.18 -11.90 21.72
CA GLY A 377 36.55 -11.84 21.18
C GLY A 377 36.65 -12.07 19.67
N GLY A 378 35.58 -11.82 18.91
CA GLY A 378 35.52 -12.06 17.46
C GLY A 378 35.18 -13.50 17.05
N GLN A 379 35.03 -14.42 17.99
CA GLN A 379 34.57 -15.79 17.70
C GLN A 379 33.09 -15.99 18.07
N GLY A 380 32.38 -16.76 17.26
CA GLY A 380 30.97 -17.09 17.48
C GLY A 380 30.81 -18.10 18.62
N VAL A 381 30.08 -17.72 19.66
CA VAL A 381 29.88 -18.53 20.87
C VAL A 381 28.55 -19.30 20.82
N GLY A 382 27.58 -18.81 20.06
CA GLY A 382 26.30 -19.48 19.86
C GLY A 382 25.38 -18.72 18.90
N GLN A 383 24.33 -19.39 18.43
CA GLN A 383 23.32 -18.77 17.57
C GLN A 383 21.91 -19.02 18.11
N VAL A 384 21.01 -18.07 17.84
CA VAL A 384 19.58 -18.19 18.12
C VAL A 384 18.77 -17.71 16.92
N LYS A 385 17.60 -18.28 16.71
CA LYS A 385 16.59 -17.76 15.81
C LYS A 385 15.70 -16.79 16.58
N ALA A 386 15.46 -15.63 16.01
CA ALA A 386 14.67 -14.60 16.64
C ALA A 386 13.77 -13.89 15.63
N VAL A 387 12.65 -13.35 16.10
CA VAL A 387 11.69 -12.61 15.27
C VAL A 387 11.53 -11.22 15.84
N LEU A 388 11.66 -10.20 14.99
CA LEU A 388 11.45 -8.81 15.35
C LEU A 388 10.07 -8.67 15.96
N MET A 389 10.01 -8.01 17.09
CA MET A 389 8.78 -7.70 17.79
C MET A 389 8.66 -6.20 18.01
N GLY A 390 7.44 -5.76 18.30
CA GLY A 390 7.21 -4.41 18.79
C GLY A 390 7.99 -4.16 20.08
N SER A 391 8.01 -2.90 20.51
CA SER A 391 8.55 -2.55 21.82
C SER A 391 7.95 -3.42 22.92
N VAL A 392 8.81 -3.93 23.79
CA VAL A 392 8.40 -4.66 24.99
C VAL A 392 8.58 -3.70 26.15
N SER A 393 7.47 -3.22 26.67
CA SER A 393 7.41 -2.11 27.61
C SER A 393 7.89 -2.45 29.03
N GLU A 394 8.18 -3.72 29.31
CA GLU A 394 8.90 -4.18 30.51
C GLU A 394 10.42 -4.08 30.37
N LEU A 395 10.93 -3.82 29.16
CA LEU A 395 12.36 -3.81 28.87
C LEU A 395 12.93 -2.40 28.73
N PRO A 396 14.20 -2.19 29.10
CA PRO A 396 14.91 -0.95 28.82
C PRO A 396 14.89 -0.63 27.32
N THR A 397 14.99 0.64 26.96
CA THR A 397 14.91 1.11 25.58
C THR A 397 16.05 0.59 24.68
N HIS A 398 15.69 0.03 23.51
CA HIS A 398 16.59 -0.47 22.46
C HIS A 398 16.05 -0.12 21.06
N GLU A 399 16.90 -0.19 20.04
CA GLU A 399 16.63 0.12 18.63
C GLU A 399 15.72 -0.94 18.00
N ALA A 400 15.87 -2.18 18.42
CA ALA A 400 15.02 -3.28 18.03
C ALA A 400 14.92 -4.32 19.15
N PHE A 401 13.78 -4.99 19.22
CA PHE A 401 13.59 -6.15 20.07
C PHE A 401 13.32 -7.36 19.21
N PHE A 402 14.00 -8.47 19.48
CA PHE A 402 13.74 -9.75 18.84
C PHE A 402 13.33 -10.79 19.87
N ARG A 403 12.16 -11.41 19.71
CA ARG A 403 11.78 -12.58 20.50
C ARG A 403 12.60 -13.76 20.05
N ILE A 404 13.32 -14.41 20.96
CA ILE A 404 14.04 -15.64 20.68
C ILE A 404 13.00 -16.78 20.57
N ILE A 405 13.02 -17.50 19.45
CA ILE A 405 12.08 -18.58 19.14
C ILE A 405 12.74 -19.96 19.06
N SER A 406 14.08 -20.03 19.08
CA SER A 406 14.81 -21.30 19.15
C SER A 406 15.28 -21.60 20.57
N HIS A 407 15.58 -22.86 20.87
CA HIS A 407 16.29 -23.23 22.09
C HIS A 407 17.64 -22.51 22.18
N THR A 408 17.93 -21.90 23.33
CA THR A 408 19.25 -21.35 23.64
C THR A 408 20.27 -22.49 23.78
N PRO A 409 21.45 -22.42 23.14
CA PRO A 409 22.47 -23.47 23.24
C PRO A 409 22.88 -23.74 24.70
N ARG A 410 23.12 -25.01 25.04
CA ARG A 410 23.63 -25.42 26.37
C ARG A 410 24.94 -24.68 26.66
N GLY A 411 25.03 -23.97 27.79
CA GLY A 411 26.20 -23.19 28.21
C GLY A 411 26.07 -21.67 28.02
N LEU A 412 25.25 -21.18 27.08
CA LEU A 412 24.97 -19.74 26.93
C LEU A 412 24.01 -19.22 28.02
N GLY A 413 23.19 -20.10 28.61
CA GLY A 413 22.13 -19.72 29.54
C GLY A 413 22.60 -18.87 30.72
N ALA A 414 23.69 -19.24 31.41
CA ALA A 414 24.19 -18.45 32.54
C ALA A 414 24.90 -17.15 32.12
N MET A 415 25.51 -17.13 30.92
CA MET A 415 26.31 -16.01 30.41
C MET A 415 25.47 -14.90 29.75
N LEU A 416 24.32 -15.25 29.18
CA LEU A 416 23.43 -14.33 28.45
C LEU A 416 22.61 -13.39 29.34
N PHE A 417 22.30 -13.80 30.57
CA PHE A 417 21.50 -13.01 31.52
C PHE A 417 22.36 -12.14 32.45
N ASP A 418 23.68 -12.32 32.43
CA ASP A 418 24.62 -11.49 33.17
C ASP A 418 24.76 -10.12 32.46
N ALA A 419 24.84 -9.03 33.23
CA ALA A 419 24.34 -7.71 32.83
C ALA A 419 25.00 -6.98 31.63
N GLN A 420 25.90 -7.59 30.85
CA GLN A 420 26.72 -6.96 29.81
C GLN A 420 26.11 -7.03 28.40
N TYR A 421 26.44 -6.04 27.55
CA TYR A 421 26.11 -6.06 26.13
C TYR A 421 27.11 -6.91 25.35
N LEU A 422 26.59 -7.90 24.62
CA LEU A 422 27.37 -8.77 23.74
C LEU A 422 27.42 -8.22 22.32
N ASP A 423 28.48 -8.53 21.59
CA ASP A 423 28.50 -8.32 20.15
C ASP A 423 27.64 -9.36 19.48
N VAL A 424 26.79 -8.93 18.56
CA VAL A 424 25.95 -9.82 17.77
C VAL A 424 26.11 -9.52 16.29
N SER A 425 26.31 -10.57 15.51
CA SER A 425 26.09 -10.52 14.06
C SER A 425 24.67 -10.97 13.79
N ILE A 426 23.92 -10.21 12.99
CA ILE A 426 22.52 -10.51 12.69
C ILE A 426 22.41 -10.84 11.22
N SER A 427 21.99 -12.07 10.92
CA SER A 427 21.66 -12.51 9.57
C SER A 427 20.13 -12.44 9.37
N PRO A 428 19.61 -11.40 8.71
CA PRO A 428 18.19 -11.24 8.50
C PRO A 428 17.64 -12.24 7.48
N VAL A 429 16.44 -12.72 7.74
CA VAL A 429 15.60 -13.47 6.82
C VAL A 429 14.41 -12.59 6.48
N TYR A 430 14.51 -11.93 5.33
CA TYR A 430 13.50 -11.02 4.80
C TYR A 430 12.55 -11.75 3.84
N ILE A 431 11.25 -11.57 4.01
CA ILE A 431 10.23 -12.32 3.30
C ILE A 431 9.60 -11.46 2.20
N SER A 432 9.97 -11.74 0.96
CA SER A 432 9.50 -11.01 -0.23
C SER A 432 8.08 -11.42 -0.70
N ALA A 433 7.21 -11.89 0.19
CA ALA A 433 5.91 -12.48 -0.19
C ALA A 433 5.01 -11.46 -0.90
N THR A 434 4.89 -10.24 -0.36
CA THR A 434 4.11 -9.14 -0.97
C THR A 434 4.66 -8.79 -2.36
N TYR A 435 5.99 -8.65 -2.49
CA TYR A 435 6.67 -8.41 -3.77
C TYR A 435 6.38 -9.52 -4.80
N ARG A 436 6.51 -10.79 -4.40
CA ARG A 436 6.21 -11.94 -5.29
C ARG A 436 4.74 -11.93 -5.73
N ALA A 437 3.82 -11.60 -4.82
CA ALA A 437 2.41 -11.47 -5.12
C ALA A 437 2.12 -10.33 -6.11
N GLN A 438 2.80 -9.18 -5.97
CA GLN A 438 2.70 -8.04 -6.90
C GLN A 438 3.16 -8.44 -8.30
N LEU A 439 4.35 -9.04 -8.45
CA LEU A 439 4.86 -9.46 -9.75
C LEU A 439 3.97 -10.51 -10.41
N ALA A 440 3.51 -11.52 -9.65
CA ALA A 440 2.59 -12.52 -10.16
C ALA A 440 1.26 -11.89 -10.59
N THR A 441 0.76 -10.89 -9.86
CA THR A 441 -0.43 -10.10 -10.22
C THR A 441 -0.23 -9.37 -11.53
N ILE A 442 0.88 -8.65 -11.68
CA ILE A 442 1.20 -7.87 -12.87
C ILE A 442 1.36 -8.77 -14.11
N ASN A 443 2.04 -9.91 -13.96
CA ASN A 443 2.16 -10.90 -15.02
C ASN A 443 0.79 -11.47 -15.44
N ARG A 444 -0.09 -11.75 -14.47
CA ARG A 444 -1.44 -12.23 -14.77
C ARG A 444 -2.33 -11.18 -15.40
N LEU A 445 -2.22 -9.93 -14.98
CA LEU A 445 -3.00 -8.82 -15.53
C LEU A 445 -2.74 -8.65 -17.04
N GLN A 446 -1.52 -8.90 -17.50
CA GLN A 446 -1.14 -8.82 -18.91
C GLN A 446 -1.68 -9.97 -19.78
N LEU A 447 -2.15 -11.07 -19.20
CA LEU A 447 -2.61 -12.22 -19.98
C LEU A 447 -3.93 -11.96 -20.72
N PRO A 448 -4.13 -12.54 -21.92
CA PRO A 448 -5.38 -12.41 -22.69
C PRO A 448 -6.62 -12.90 -21.92
N SER A 449 -6.48 -13.86 -21.00
CA SER A 449 -7.58 -14.35 -20.16
C SER A 449 -8.15 -13.28 -19.21
N ASN A 450 -7.39 -12.22 -18.94
CA ASN A 450 -7.80 -11.09 -18.12
C ASN A 450 -8.18 -9.84 -18.95
N LYS A 451 -8.37 -10.00 -20.27
CA LYS A 451 -8.64 -8.88 -21.20
C LYS A 451 -9.79 -7.97 -20.79
N ARG A 452 -10.82 -8.51 -20.13
CA ARG A 452 -11.96 -7.70 -19.63
C ARG A 452 -11.55 -6.57 -18.68
N TRP A 453 -10.42 -6.72 -17.99
CA TRP A 453 -9.91 -5.74 -17.03
C TRP A 453 -8.99 -4.70 -17.66
N HIS A 454 -8.51 -4.95 -18.89
CA HIS A 454 -7.56 -4.07 -19.57
C HIS A 454 -8.13 -2.68 -19.79
N GLY A 455 -9.39 -2.57 -20.19
CA GLY A 455 -10.01 -1.26 -20.38
C GLY A 455 -10.11 -0.43 -19.10
N ILE A 456 -10.30 -1.07 -17.93
CA ILE A 456 -10.26 -0.42 -16.61
C ILE A 456 -8.81 -0.04 -16.25
N LEU A 457 -7.85 -0.95 -16.45
CA LEU A 457 -6.43 -0.68 -16.18
C LEU A 457 -5.93 0.54 -16.95
N LEU A 458 -6.20 0.60 -18.26
CA LEU A 458 -5.75 1.69 -19.14
C LEU A 458 -6.52 2.99 -18.86
N ASN A 459 -7.82 2.87 -18.58
CA ASN A 459 -8.76 3.97 -18.32
C ASN A 459 -8.80 5.06 -19.41
N GLN A 460 -8.59 4.69 -20.67
CA GLN A 460 -8.59 5.64 -21.79
C GLN A 460 -10.00 5.92 -22.32
N VAL A 461 -10.85 4.90 -22.38
CA VAL A 461 -12.22 4.95 -22.96
C VAL A 461 -13.17 4.11 -22.12
N HIS A 462 -13.41 4.53 -20.87
CA HIS A 462 -14.25 3.77 -19.95
C HIS A 462 -15.73 3.72 -20.38
N ASP A 463 -16.18 4.67 -21.21
CA ASP A 463 -17.52 4.71 -21.80
C ASP A 463 -17.85 3.47 -22.63
N ALA A 464 -16.84 2.95 -23.35
CA ALA A 464 -16.96 1.77 -24.20
C ALA A 464 -16.99 0.46 -23.39
N LEU A 465 -16.77 0.52 -22.08
CA LEU A 465 -16.87 -0.67 -21.23
C LEU A 465 -18.32 -1.12 -21.10
N GLU A 466 -18.50 -2.42 -21.26
CA GLU A 466 -19.79 -3.07 -21.04
C GLU A 466 -20.29 -2.78 -19.62
N THR A 467 -21.60 -2.61 -19.51
CA THR A 467 -22.27 -2.42 -18.21
C THR A 467 -22.72 -3.78 -17.70
N ILE A 468 -22.25 -4.17 -16.51
CA ILE A 468 -22.44 -5.51 -15.94
C ILE A 468 -23.35 -5.41 -14.72
N ASP A 469 -24.42 -6.21 -14.68
CA ASP A 469 -25.20 -6.43 -13.46
C ASP A 469 -24.48 -7.44 -12.56
N LEU A 470 -23.92 -6.94 -11.45
CA LEU A 470 -23.18 -7.76 -10.50
C LEU A 470 -24.07 -8.72 -9.71
N THR A 471 -25.39 -8.50 -9.69
CA THR A 471 -26.38 -9.31 -8.95
C THR A 471 -26.84 -10.55 -9.72
N THR A 472 -26.33 -10.74 -10.94
CA THR A 472 -26.61 -11.92 -11.78
C THR A 472 -25.43 -12.90 -11.74
N PRO A 473 -25.70 -14.22 -11.77
CA PRO A 473 -24.63 -15.20 -11.89
C PRO A 473 -23.71 -14.93 -13.07
N LYS A 474 -22.48 -15.45 -12.99
CA LYS A 474 -21.53 -15.36 -14.09
C LYS A 474 -21.95 -16.28 -15.24
N ASP A 475 -22.32 -17.51 -14.93
CA ASP A 475 -22.65 -18.51 -15.94
C ASP A 475 -24.07 -18.27 -16.47
N PRO A 476 -24.27 -18.20 -17.81
CA PRO A 476 -25.59 -17.95 -18.40
C PRO A 476 -26.68 -18.96 -18.02
N GLY A 477 -26.29 -20.18 -17.63
CA GLY A 477 -27.21 -21.24 -17.18
C GLY A 477 -27.42 -21.30 -15.66
N ALA A 478 -26.71 -20.48 -14.88
CA ALA A 478 -26.90 -20.39 -13.43
C ALA A 478 -27.97 -19.33 -13.13
N VAL A 479 -28.96 -19.69 -12.32
CA VAL A 479 -30.04 -18.79 -11.91
C VAL A 479 -30.09 -18.73 -10.39
N ILE A 480 -30.14 -17.50 -9.85
CA ILE A 480 -30.42 -17.30 -8.42
C ILE A 480 -31.92 -17.52 -8.23
N PRO A 481 -32.35 -18.39 -7.31
CA PRO A 481 -33.77 -18.61 -7.08
C PRO A 481 -34.49 -17.29 -6.76
N PRO A 482 -35.68 -17.02 -7.35
CA PRO A 482 -36.38 -15.75 -7.17
C PRO A 482 -36.64 -15.40 -5.70
N HIS A 483 -36.99 -16.39 -4.87
CA HIS A 483 -37.20 -16.20 -3.44
C HIS A 483 -35.93 -15.78 -2.70
N THR A 484 -34.76 -16.33 -3.07
CA THR A 484 -33.45 -15.95 -2.49
C THR A 484 -33.12 -14.51 -2.85
N LYS A 485 -33.33 -14.13 -4.12
CA LYS A 485 -33.09 -12.76 -4.58
C LYS A 485 -34.02 -11.76 -3.85
N HIS A 486 -35.30 -12.08 -3.77
CA HIS A 486 -36.28 -11.24 -3.08
C HIS A 486 -35.94 -11.05 -1.60
N ALA A 487 -35.61 -12.12 -0.87
CA ALA A 487 -35.22 -12.04 0.54
C ALA A 487 -33.95 -11.19 0.74
N ALA A 488 -32.97 -11.29 -0.16
CA ALA A 488 -31.76 -10.48 -0.11
C ALA A 488 -32.05 -9.00 -0.41
N ASP A 489 -32.89 -8.70 -1.41
CA ASP A 489 -33.30 -7.34 -1.77
C ASP A 489 -34.11 -6.67 -0.64
N GLU A 490 -35.03 -7.41 -0.01
CA GLU A 490 -35.80 -6.95 1.16
C GLU A 490 -34.89 -6.67 2.36
N TRP A 491 -33.97 -7.60 2.65
CA TRP A 491 -33.00 -7.40 3.74
C TRP A 491 -32.16 -6.15 3.51
N LEU A 492 -31.56 -5.98 2.32
CA LEU A 492 -30.71 -4.84 2.03
C LEU A 492 -31.49 -3.52 2.12
N SER A 493 -32.72 -3.49 1.62
CA SER A 493 -33.56 -2.29 1.64
C SER A 493 -34.04 -1.93 3.05
N GLY A 494 -34.31 -2.93 3.88
CA GLY A 494 -34.82 -2.76 5.25
C GLY A 494 -33.74 -2.62 6.33
N TRP A 495 -32.49 -3.00 6.04
CA TRP A 495 -31.42 -3.05 7.06
C TRP A 495 -31.07 -1.68 7.64
N LEU A 496 -31.06 -0.64 6.79
CA LEU A 496 -30.71 0.73 7.19
C LEU A 496 -31.54 1.75 6.42
N THR A 497 -31.73 2.92 7.03
CA THR A 497 -32.22 4.11 6.32
C THR A 497 -31.09 4.72 5.49
N TRP A 498 -30.96 4.22 4.26
CA TRP A 498 -30.00 4.68 3.27
C TRP A 498 -30.29 6.12 2.83
N ASN A 499 -29.24 6.93 2.67
CA ASN A 499 -29.36 8.22 1.99
C ASN A 499 -29.31 8.06 0.45
N GLU A 500 -29.61 9.13 -0.28
CA GLU A 500 -29.63 9.13 -1.75
C GLU A 500 -28.30 8.71 -2.39
N GLU A 501 -27.18 9.10 -1.78
CA GLU A 501 -25.83 8.79 -2.27
C GLU A 501 -25.53 7.29 -2.13
N GLN A 502 -25.85 6.70 -0.98
CA GLN A 502 -25.72 5.27 -0.71
C GLN A 502 -26.69 4.44 -1.58
N LEU A 503 -27.94 4.90 -1.74
CA LEU A 503 -28.91 4.28 -2.65
C LEU A 503 -28.43 4.30 -4.10
N SER A 504 -27.72 5.36 -4.51
CA SER A 504 -27.12 5.43 -5.85
C SER A 504 -26.05 4.35 -6.05
N VAL A 505 -25.23 4.06 -5.03
CA VAL A 505 -24.29 2.93 -5.08
C VAL A 505 -25.03 1.60 -5.14
N ILE A 506 -26.05 1.40 -4.30
CA ILE A 506 -26.85 0.16 -4.27
C ILE A 506 -27.52 -0.10 -5.62
N LYS A 507 -28.05 0.93 -6.29
CA LYS A 507 -28.55 0.81 -7.66
C LYS A 507 -27.42 0.56 -8.66
N GLY A 508 -26.28 1.22 -8.44
CA GLY A 508 -25.08 1.15 -9.27
C GLY A 508 -24.47 -0.24 -9.43
N ILE A 509 -24.62 -1.13 -8.44
CA ILE A 509 -24.11 -2.51 -8.57
C ILE A 509 -24.82 -3.32 -9.67
N LYS A 510 -26.02 -2.90 -10.09
CA LYS A 510 -26.76 -3.50 -11.23
C LYS A 510 -26.30 -2.95 -12.58
N ALA A 511 -25.48 -1.90 -12.59
CA ALA A 511 -24.99 -1.22 -13.78
C ALA A 511 -23.49 -0.86 -13.66
N ALA A 512 -22.66 -1.83 -13.25
CA ALA A 512 -21.23 -1.60 -13.02
C ALA A 512 -20.44 -1.56 -14.34
N LYS A 513 -19.74 -0.45 -14.61
CA LYS A 513 -18.93 -0.28 -15.84
C LYS A 513 -17.70 -1.18 -15.81
N GLY A 514 -17.60 -2.09 -16.78
CA GLY A 514 -16.59 -3.15 -16.83
C GLY A 514 -16.63 -4.09 -15.62
N GLY A 515 -17.73 -4.11 -14.85
CA GLY A 515 -17.82 -4.82 -13.57
C GLY A 515 -17.07 -4.14 -12.42
N CYS A 516 -16.66 -2.87 -12.57
CA CYS A 516 -16.00 -2.08 -11.54
C CYS A 516 -16.97 -1.05 -10.93
N VAL A 517 -16.92 -0.89 -9.62
CA VAL A 517 -17.63 0.16 -8.87
C VAL A 517 -16.62 0.88 -7.97
N VAL A 518 -16.49 2.19 -8.15
CA VAL A 518 -15.61 3.03 -7.33
C VAL A 518 -16.47 3.92 -6.43
N VAL A 519 -16.24 3.84 -5.12
CA VAL A 519 -16.93 4.65 -4.12
C VAL A 519 -15.90 5.50 -3.38
N MET A 520 -15.96 6.81 -3.61
CA MET A 520 -15.14 7.80 -2.92
C MET A 520 -15.98 8.51 -1.88
N GLY A 521 -15.45 8.70 -0.68
CA GLY A 521 -16.16 9.43 0.34
C GLY A 521 -15.27 9.87 1.49
N PRO A 522 -15.47 11.06 2.05
CA PRO A 522 -14.80 11.50 3.27
C PRO A 522 -15.04 10.58 4.47
N ALA A 523 -14.35 10.84 5.57
CA ALA A 523 -14.60 10.16 6.84
C ALA A 523 -16.06 10.34 7.31
N GLY A 524 -16.63 9.29 7.90
CA GLY A 524 -17.99 9.34 8.47
C GLY A 524 -19.15 9.21 7.48
N THR A 525 -18.89 9.02 6.18
CA THR A 525 -19.93 8.92 5.13
C THR A 525 -20.56 7.52 4.97
N GLY A 526 -20.17 6.57 5.82
CA GLY A 526 -20.72 5.22 5.81
C GLY A 526 -20.13 4.25 4.77
N LYS A 527 -18.94 4.51 4.22
CA LYS A 527 -18.26 3.60 3.27
C LYS A 527 -18.16 2.16 3.79
N THR A 528 -17.56 1.96 4.97
CA THR A 528 -17.38 0.63 5.55
C THR A 528 -18.73 -0.04 5.87
N LEU A 529 -19.74 0.73 6.28
CA LEU A 529 -21.10 0.22 6.52
C LEU A 529 -21.75 -0.26 5.22
N LEU A 530 -21.61 0.50 4.14
CA LEU A 530 -22.07 0.14 2.81
C LEU A 530 -21.35 -1.13 2.30
N GLN A 531 -20.04 -1.24 2.51
CA GLN A 531 -19.29 -2.46 2.20
C GLN A 531 -19.81 -3.68 2.97
N GLN A 532 -20.08 -3.54 4.28
CA GLN A 532 -20.64 -4.63 5.10
C GLN A 532 -21.99 -5.08 4.53
N ALA A 533 -22.90 -4.14 4.25
CA ALA A 533 -24.21 -4.40 3.66
C ALA A 533 -24.09 -5.16 2.34
N LEU A 534 -23.30 -4.63 1.41
CA LEU A 534 -23.17 -5.20 0.07
C LEU A 534 -22.48 -6.57 0.12
N SER A 535 -21.50 -6.76 1.01
CA SER A 535 -20.83 -8.05 1.21
C SER A 535 -21.82 -9.11 1.69
N ILE A 536 -22.66 -8.78 2.68
CA ILE A 536 -23.71 -9.69 3.17
C ILE A 536 -24.76 -9.93 2.08
N TYR A 537 -25.21 -8.89 1.37
CA TYR A 537 -26.17 -9.02 0.29
C TYR A 537 -25.69 -9.99 -0.80
N PHE A 538 -24.46 -9.87 -1.29
CA PHE A 538 -23.90 -10.82 -2.26
C PHE A 538 -23.73 -12.23 -1.67
N TYR A 539 -23.39 -12.33 -0.39
CA TYR A 539 -23.33 -13.61 0.32
C TYR A 539 -24.72 -14.29 0.40
N LEU A 540 -25.78 -13.54 0.68
CA LEU A 540 -27.17 -14.01 0.69
C LEU A 540 -27.63 -14.46 -0.70
N LEU A 541 -27.20 -13.78 -1.76
CA LEU A 541 -27.44 -14.16 -3.16
C LEU A 541 -26.72 -15.45 -3.59
N GLY A 542 -25.81 -15.99 -2.78
CA GLY A 542 -25.06 -17.21 -3.09
C GLY A 542 -23.66 -16.98 -3.69
N PHE A 543 -23.21 -15.73 -3.85
CA PHE A 543 -21.88 -15.43 -4.37
C PHE A 543 -20.78 -15.82 -3.37
N HIS A 544 -19.58 -16.03 -3.90
CA HIS A 544 -18.37 -15.97 -3.09
C HIS A 544 -17.98 -14.50 -2.93
N VAL A 545 -17.63 -14.11 -1.72
CA VAL A 545 -17.28 -12.73 -1.34
C VAL A 545 -15.87 -12.72 -0.79
N LEU A 546 -15.05 -11.85 -1.34
CA LEU A 546 -13.68 -11.63 -0.89
C LEU A 546 -13.55 -10.17 -0.48
N ALA A 547 -13.49 -9.90 0.82
CA ALA A 547 -13.31 -8.54 1.31
C ALA A 547 -11.87 -8.32 1.76
N LEU A 548 -11.25 -7.32 1.14
CA LEU A 548 -9.85 -6.99 1.28
C LEU A 548 -9.66 -5.59 1.85
N ALA A 549 -8.52 -5.36 2.49
CA ALA A 549 -8.04 -4.03 2.86
C ALA A 549 -6.50 -4.02 2.93
N PRO A 550 -5.83 -2.87 2.86
CA PRO A 550 -4.37 -2.80 2.83
C PRO A 550 -3.70 -3.21 4.15
N ALA A 551 -4.32 -2.95 5.31
CA ALA A 551 -3.72 -3.25 6.61
C ALA A 551 -4.54 -4.25 7.44
N ASN A 552 -3.84 -5.04 8.26
CA ASN A 552 -4.49 -6.00 9.17
C ASN A 552 -5.53 -5.33 10.08
N SER A 553 -5.24 -4.13 10.60
CA SER A 553 -6.18 -3.38 11.44
C SER A 553 -7.49 -3.06 10.73
N ASN A 554 -7.47 -2.80 9.42
CA ASN A 554 -8.69 -2.55 8.64
C ASN A 554 -9.55 -3.82 8.52
N VAL A 555 -8.91 -4.95 8.19
CA VAL A 555 -9.61 -6.23 8.03
C VAL A 555 -10.11 -6.75 9.39
N ASP A 556 -9.33 -6.57 10.45
CA ASP A 556 -9.68 -6.95 11.81
C ASP A 556 -10.89 -6.16 12.30
N HIS A 557 -10.94 -4.85 12.05
CA HIS A 557 -12.11 -4.03 12.33
C HIS A 557 -13.34 -4.53 11.57
N LEU A 558 -13.22 -4.82 10.28
CA LEU A 558 -14.33 -5.39 9.49
C LEU A 558 -14.83 -6.73 10.05
N ALA A 559 -13.91 -7.62 10.45
CA ALA A 559 -14.25 -8.91 11.03
C ALA A 559 -15.06 -8.76 12.32
N VAL A 560 -14.64 -7.87 13.23
CA VAL A 560 -15.36 -7.59 14.48
C VAL A 560 -16.76 -7.04 14.20
N GLN A 561 -16.90 -6.12 13.23
CA GLN A 561 -18.22 -5.55 12.90
C GLN A 561 -19.16 -6.60 12.27
N LEU A 562 -18.66 -7.43 11.36
CA LEU A 562 -19.43 -8.54 10.79
C LEU A 562 -19.81 -9.58 11.87
N GLY A 563 -18.93 -9.79 12.86
CA GLY A 563 -19.22 -10.61 14.04
C GLY A 563 -20.37 -10.07 14.88
N LYS A 564 -20.41 -8.75 15.12
CA LYS A 564 -21.53 -8.09 15.80
C LYS A 564 -22.84 -8.24 15.03
N ILE A 565 -22.79 -8.12 13.70
CA ILE A 565 -23.95 -8.34 12.84
C ILE A 565 -24.42 -9.80 12.92
N LYS A 566 -23.50 -10.77 12.83
CA LYS A 566 -23.80 -12.21 12.97
C LYS A 566 -24.51 -12.53 14.28
N ALA A 567 -24.16 -11.85 15.37
CA ALA A 567 -24.74 -12.08 16.70
C ALA A 567 -26.12 -11.43 16.90
N ARG A 568 -26.43 -10.36 16.15
CA ARG A 568 -27.65 -9.54 16.36
C ARG A 568 -28.73 -9.80 15.32
N GLU A 569 -28.34 -10.02 14.07
CA GLU A 569 -29.26 -10.08 12.94
C GLU A 569 -29.74 -11.51 12.69
N SER A 570 -31.05 -11.68 12.49
CA SER A 570 -31.63 -12.92 12.00
C SER A 570 -31.62 -12.93 10.48
N LEU A 571 -30.56 -13.50 9.89
CA LEU A 571 -30.39 -13.61 8.45
C LEU A 571 -31.04 -14.90 7.91
N ALA A 572 -31.48 -14.87 6.65
CA ALA A 572 -32.06 -16.04 5.98
C ALA A 572 -31.14 -17.26 5.94
N ILE A 573 -29.82 -17.03 5.94
CA ILE A 573 -28.78 -18.05 6.11
C ILE A 573 -27.76 -17.57 7.15
N PRO A 574 -27.15 -18.47 7.95
CA PRO A 574 -26.12 -18.09 8.91
C PRO A 574 -24.94 -17.41 8.23
N LEU A 575 -24.52 -16.24 8.73
CA LEU A 575 -23.36 -15.53 8.20
C LEU A 575 -22.07 -16.24 8.61
N ASN A 576 -21.45 -16.96 7.69
CA ASN A 576 -20.17 -17.63 7.90
C ASN A 576 -19.07 -16.96 7.08
N PHE A 577 -18.11 -16.34 7.76
CA PHE A 577 -16.93 -15.73 7.18
C PHE A 577 -15.67 -16.15 7.94
N ILE A 578 -14.51 -16.10 7.28
CA ILE A 578 -13.21 -16.42 7.89
C ILE A 578 -12.22 -15.28 7.66
N ARG A 579 -11.58 -14.85 8.74
CA ARG A 579 -10.43 -13.93 8.71
C ARG A 579 -9.13 -14.70 8.51
N MET A 580 -8.44 -14.40 7.41
CA MET A 580 -7.17 -15.03 7.03
C MET A 580 -5.98 -14.22 7.53
N TYR A 581 -5.26 -14.74 8.53
CA TYR A 581 -3.96 -14.21 8.93
C TYR A 581 -2.84 -14.83 8.12
N THR A 582 -1.71 -14.12 8.01
CA THR A 582 -0.50 -14.66 7.39
C THR A 582 0.07 -15.79 8.22
N SER A 583 0.20 -16.97 7.62
CA SER A 583 0.95 -18.10 8.20
C SER A 583 2.47 -17.91 8.11
N LEU A 584 2.97 -16.67 8.11
CA LEU A 584 4.40 -16.34 8.03
C LEU A 584 5.23 -16.95 9.18
N ARG A 585 4.57 -17.37 10.26
CA ARG A 585 5.21 -18.10 11.37
C ARG A 585 5.58 -19.55 11.01
N ASP A 586 5.15 -20.03 9.85
CA ASP A 586 5.36 -21.41 9.35
C ASP A 586 6.45 -21.49 8.25
N ILE A 587 7.11 -20.38 7.90
CA ILE A 587 8.23 -20.39 6.95
C ILE A 587 9.50 -20.82 7.71
N ASN A 588 10.07 -21.97 7.31
CA ASN A 588 11.32 -22.46 7.86
C ASN A 588 12.49 -21.61 7.32
N PRO A 589 13.33 -20.99 8.18
CA PRO A 589 14.50 -20.21 7.74
C PRO A 589 15.58 -20.99 6.98
N GLN A 590 15.46 -22.32 6.90
CA GLN A 590 16.34 -23.18 6.11
C GLN A 590 15.92 -23.29 4.64
N ASP A 591 14.72 -22.83 4.28
CA ASP A 591 14.28 -22.81 2.89
C ASP A 591 15.15 -21.80 2.14
N ASN A 592 16.05 -22.30 1.29
CA ASN A 592 16.91 -21.46 0.46
C ASN A 592 16.02 -20.53 -0.38
N PRO A 593 16.09 -19.20 -0.24
CA PRO A 593 15.20 -18.27 -0.94
C PRO A 593 15.24 -18.43 -2.47
N GLU A 594 16.35 -18.99 -2.98
CA GLU A 594 16.62 -19.26 -4.38
C GLU A 594 15.96 -20.54 -4.93
N GLU A 595 15.56 -21.51 -4.09
CA GLU A 595 14.94 -22.78 -4.54
C GLU A 595 13.44 -22.68 -4.85
N ILE A 596 12.81 -21.54 -4.53
CA ILE A 596 11.41 -21.28 -4.86
C ILE A 596 11.36 -20.70 -6.28
N GLY A 597 11.44 -21.59 -7.28
CA GLY A 597 11.43 -21.24 -8.71
C GLY A 597 10.17 -20.48 -9.18
N ASP A 598 10.26 -19.97 -10.41
CA ASP A 598 9.34 -19.01 -11.06
C ASP A 598 7.94 -19.55 -11.40
N GLU A 599 7.77 -20.87 -11.33
CA GLU A 599 6.46 -21.46 -11.22
C GLU A 599 6.20 -21.69 -9.73
N VAL A 600 5.00 -21.34 -9.27
CA VAL A 600 4.40 -21.95 -8.08
C VAL A 600 4.14 -23.44 -8.40
N LYS A 601 5.19 -24.19 -8.78
CA LYS A 601 5.22 -25.63 -8.79
C LYS A 601 5.02 -26.00 -7.35
N SER A 602 3.91 -26.67 -7.10
CA SER A 602 3.50 -27.29 -5.84
C SER A 602 4.68 -27.41 -4.89
N ALA A 603 4.86 -26.41 -4.02
CA ALA A 603 5.70 -26.60 -2.85
C ALA A 603 5.06 -27.82 -2.18
N LYS A 604 5.76 -28.97 -2.21
CA LYS A 604 5.32 -30.21 -1.55
C LYS A 604 4.72 -29.81 -0.21
N GLN A 605 3.39 -29.95 -0.08
CA GLN A 605 2.55 -29.49 1.03
C GLN A 605 3.38 -28.96 2.21
N LYS A 606 3.66 -27.64 2.23
CA LYS A 606 4.39 -27.06 3.38
C LYS A 606 3.56 -27.39 4.62
N ILE A 607 4.15 -28.21 5.49
CA ILE A 607 3.46 -28.75 6.66
C ILE A 607 3.08 -27.55 7.53
N VAL A 608 1.77 -27.34 7.70
CA VAL A 608 1.24 -26.26 8.56
C VAL A 608 1.65 -26.55 10.00
N GLU A 609 2.22 -25.55 10.69
CA GLU A 609 2.61 -25.74 12.08
C GLU A 609 1.38 -25.71 13.00
N LEU A 610 1.41 -26.52 14.07
CA LEU A 610 0.35 -26.49 15.09
C LEU A 610 0.35 -25.18 15.90
N TYR A 611 1.41 -24.38 15.78
CA TYR A 611 1.61 -23.19 16.60
C TYR A 611 0.43 -22.21 16.58
N ASP A 612 -0.19 -22.01 15.40
CA ASP A 612 -1.37 -21.14 15.26
C ASP A 612 -2.58 -21.68 16.05
N LEU A 613 -2.79 -23.00 16.03
CA LEU A 613 -3.84 -23.67 16.81
C LEU A 613 -3.59 -23.55 18.32
N LEU A 614 -2.34 -23.73 18.75
CA LEU A 614 -1.96 -23.60 20.17
C LEU A 614 -2.12 -22.16 20.66
N THR A 615 -1.72 -21.18 19.84
CA THR A 615 -1.92 -19.75 20.16
C THR A 615 -3.40 -19.43 20.27
N ALA A 616 -4.24 -19.98 19.39
CA ALA A 616 -5.69 -19.79 19.47
C ALA A 616 -6.31 -20.39 20.75
N LEU A 617 -5.79 -21.50 21.25
CA LEU A 617 -6.19 -22.08 22.54
C LEU A 617 -5.81 -21.19 23.72
N GLU A 618 -4.64 -20.54 23.68
CA GLU A 618 -4.21 -19.55 24.68
C GLU A 618 -5.07 -18.28 24.61
N ASP A 619 -5.35 -17.76 23.41
CA ASP A 619 -6.13 -16.54 23.22
C ASP A 619 -7.58 -16.68 23.75
N GLN A 620 -8.20 -17.87 23.65
CA GLN A 620 -9.53 -18.12 24.24
C GLN A 620 -9.57 -17.95 25.76
N GLU A 621 -8.44 -18.12 26.45
CA GLU A 621 -8.33 -17.98 27.90
C GLU A 621 -8.23 -16.50 28.32
N ILE A 622 -7.89 -15.59 27.39
CA ILE A 622 -7.46 -14.21 27.71
C ILE A 622 -8.33 -13.13 27.04
N ASP A 623 -8.83 -13.32 25.80
CA ASP A 623 -9.29 -12.21 24.96
C ASP A 623 -10.59 -12.50 24.17
N LYS A 624 -11.76 -12.43 24.83
CA LYS A 624 -13.07 -12.59 24.19
C LYS A 624 -13.49 -11.31 23.44
N GLY A 625 -13.90 -11.45 22.16
CA GLY A 625 -14.41 -10.35 21.34
C GLY A 625 -13.39 -9.68 20.40
N ALA A 626 -12.16 -10.19 20.31
CA ALA A 626 -11.14 -9.72 19.38
C ALA A 626 -11.35 -10.25 17.95
N ALA A 627 -10.73 -9.61 16.96
CA ALA A 627 -10.80 -10.04 15.56
C ALA A 627 -10.31 -11.49 15.34
N ARG A 628 -9.40 -11.96 16.19
CA ARG A 628 -8.86 -13.32 16.15
C ARG A 628 -9.92 -14.40 16.39
N GLU A 629 -11.01 -14.08 17.08
CA GLU A 629 -12.19 -14.96 17.25
C GLU A 629 -12.74 -15.44 15.90
N TRP A 630 -12.62 -14.59 14.87
CA TRP A 630 -13.09 -14.87 13.51
C TRP A 630 -12.00 -15.48 12.61
N GLY A 631 -10.83 -15.79 13.18
CA GLY A 631 -9.69 -16.37 12.48
C GLY A 631 -9.88 -17.85 12.13
N LEU A 632 -9.10 -18.33 11.16
CA LEU A 632 -9.17 -19.74 10.73
C LEU A 632 -8.86 -20.74 11.85
N ALA A 633 -7.86 -20.47 12.69
CA ALA A 633 -7.52 -21.35 13.81
C ALA A 633 -8.68 -21.48 14.81
N GLN A 634 -9.36 -20.37 15.13
CA GLN A 634 -10.56 -20.39 15.97
C GLN A 634 -11.73 -21.13 15.31
N ALA A 635 -11.90 -20.99 13.99
CA ALA A 635 -12.89 -21.75 13.25
C ALA A 635 -12.62 -23.27 13.32
N VAL A 636 -11.34 -23.69 13.25
CA VAL A 636 -10.95 -25.10 13.46
C VAL A 636 -11.25 -25.55 14.88
N LEU A 637 -10.90 -24.75 15.90
CA LEU A 637 -11.20 -25.07 17.30
C LEU A 637 -12.70 -25.28 17.51
N HIS A 638 -13.51 -24.31 17.08
CA HIS A 638 -14.96 -24.37 17.20
C HIS A 638 -15.55 -25.61 16.48
N ALA A 639 -15.05 -25.93 15.28
CA ALA A 639 -15.50 -27.09 14.54
C ALA A 639 -15.10 -28.43 15.20
N ALA A 640 -13.90 -28.49 15.76
CA ALA A 640 -13.39 -29.67 16.46
C ALA A 640 -14.15 -29.92 17.77
N GLU A 641 -14.32 -28.90 18.60
CA GLU A 641 -15.00 -28.94 19.91
C GLU A 641 -16.47 -29.31 19.77
N ASN A 642 -17.18 -28.71 18.80
CA ASN A 642 -18.59 -28.99 18.55
C ASN A 642 -18.84 -30.23 17.67
N LYS A 643 -17.77 -30.95 17.28
CA LYS A 643 -17.84 -32.16 16.43
C LYS A 643 -18.64 -31.98 15.14
N THR A 644 -18.55 -30.80 14.52
CA THR A 644 -19.37 -30.45 13.35
C THR A 644 -18.84 -31.04 12.04
N HIS A 645 -17.58 -31.46 11.99
CA HIS A 645 -16.94 -31.95 10.76
C HIS A 645 -16.24 -33.30 10.96
N ARG A 646 -16.09 -34.04 9.86
CA ARG A 646 -15.41 -35.34 9.76
C ARG A 646 -14.71 -35.42 8.41
N LEU A 647 -13.48 -35.94 8.39
CA LEU A 647 -12.69 -36.01 7.16
C LEU A 647 -11.76 -37.22 7.15
N MET A 648 -12.16 -38.26 6.43
CA MET A 648 -11.34 -39.45 6.23
C MET A 648 -10.22 -39.16 5.23
N ARG A 649 -8.98 -39.40 5.64
CA ARG A 649 -7.79 -39.24 4.79
C ARG A 649 -6.89 -40.46 4.92
N ARG A 650 -6.34 -40.89 3.78
CA ARG A 650 -5.37 -41.96 3.74
C ARG A 650 -3.98 -41.42 4.10
N PRO A 651 -3.28 -41.99 5.10
CA PRO A 651 -1.90 -41.62 5.40
C PRO A 651 -0.98 -41.85 4.20
N ALA A 652 0.09 -41.06 4.09
CA ALA A 652 1.11 -41.28 3.06
C ALA A 652 1.85 -42.61 3.32
N LYS A 653 2.10 -43.39 2.27
CA LYS A 653 2.79 -44.70 2.37
C LYS A 653 4.28 -44.49 2.67
N GLU A 654 4.78 -45.03 3.77
CA GLU A 654 6.22 -45.20 3.96
C GLU A 654 6.71 -46.42 3.17
N LYS A 655 7.94 -46.35 2.64
CA LYS A 655 8.51 -47.41 1.79
C LYS A 655 8.61 -48.72 2.59
N GLY A 656 7.67 -49.65 2.38
CA GLY A 656 7.75 -51.02 2.87
C GLY A 656 6.55 -51.50 3.71
N GLU A 657 5.60 -50.65 4.08
CA GLU A 657 4.46 -51.04 4.92
C GLU A 657 3.16 -51.35 4.15
N GLU A 658 2.29 -52.15 4.79
CA GLU A 658 0.92 -52.42 4.33
C GLU A 658 0.11 -51.13 4.19
N VAL A 659 -0.95 -51.16 3.36
CA VAL A 659 -1.78 -49.98 3.07
C VAL A 659 -2.46 -49.50 4.36
N PRO A 660 -2.12 -48.30 4.88
CA PRO A 660 -2.72 -47.82 6.13
C PRO A 660 -4.21 -47.54 5.95
N ALA A 661 -5.00 -47.85 6.98
CA ALA A 661 -6.44 -47.53 7.01
C ALA A 661 -6.68 -46.01 6.97
N ASP A 662 -7.84 -45.58 6.46
CA ASP A 662 -8.20 -44.17 6.44
C ASP A 662 -8.36 -43.64 7.88
N VAL A 663 -7.71 -42.53 8.19
CA VAL A 663 -7.76 -41.86 9.51
C VAL A 663 -8.60 -40.61 9.41
N ASP A 664 -9.41 -40.34 10.43
CA ASP A 664 -10.17 -39.09 10.53
C ASP A 664 -9.26 -37.95 11.01
N ALA A 665 -9.00 -36.99 10.11
CA ALA A 665 -8.14 -35.84 10.41
C ALA A 665 -8.68 -34.99 11.57
N TRP A 666 -10.01 -34.88 11.70
CA TRP A 666 -10.61 -34.10 12.79
C TRP A 666 -10.43 -34.77 14.15
N ASN A 667 -10.35 -36.10 14.21
CA ASN A 667 -10.05 -36.80 15.47
C ASN A 667 -8.62 -36.54 15.95
N ALA A 668 -7.66 -36.48 15.02
CA ALA A 668 -6.29 -36.12 15.38
C ALA A 668 -6.19 -34.68 15.93
N VAL A 669 -6.90 -33.72 15.34
CA VAL A 669 -6.96 -32.34 15.87
C VAL A 669 -7.65 -32.28 17.24
N ARG A 670 -8.76 -33.01 17.44
CA ARG A 670 -9.44 -33.13 18.75
C ARG A 670 -8.51 -33.69 19.83
N GLU A 671 -7.65 -34.63 19.49
CA GLU A 671 -6.68 -35.19 20.43
C GLU A 671 -5.62 -34.16 20.86
N VAL A 672 -5.15 -33.31 19.93
CA VAL A 672 -4.25 -32.19 20.28
C VAL A 672 -4.93 -31.22 21.25
N ILE A 673 -6.18 -30.86 20.99
CA ILE A 673 -6.96 -29.98 21.87
C ILE A 673 -7.16 -30.61 23.25
N ARG A 674 -7.47 -31.91 23.31
CA ARG A 674 -7.61 -32.66 24.57
C ARG A 674 -6.33 -32.61 25.40
N LYS A 675 -5.19 -32.95 24.80
CA LYS A 675 -3.87 -32.90 25.43
C LYS A 675 -3.51 -31.51 25.95
N TRP A 676 -3.84 -30.47 25.18
CA TRP A 676 -3.63 -29.09 25.61
C TRP A 676 -4.45 -28.73 26.85
N ARG A 677 -5.75 -29.06 26.84
CA ARG A 677 -6.68 -28.76 27.94
C ARG A 677 -6.40 -29.59 29.20
N ALA A 678 -5.78 -30.76 29.07
CA ALA A 678 -5.36 -31.58 30.21
C ALA A 678 -4.29 -30.87 31.09
N GLY A 679 -3.51 -29.95 30.50
CA GLY A 679 -2.48 -29.21 31.22
C GLY A 679 -1.26 -30.06 31.59
N GLY A 680 -0.37 -29.53 32.44
CA GLY A 680 0.81 -30.25 32.93
C GLY A 680 1.79 -30.66 31.82
N GLU A 681 2.36 -31.87 31.93
CA GLU A 681 3.38 -32.38 31.01
C GLU A 681 2.87 -32.52 29.57
N GLU A 682 1.60 -32.88 29.34
CA GLU A 682 1.04 -33.01 27.98
C GLU A 682 1.01 -31.67 27.24
N ARG A 683 0.65 -30.58 27.94
CA ARG A 683 0.64 -29.22 27.37
C ARG A 683 2.06 -28.74 27.06
N GLU A 684 2.99 -29.01 27.96
CA GLU A 684 4.40 -28.61 27.78
C GLU A 684 5.08 -29.44 26.67
N GLU A 685 4.76 -30.73 26.57
CA GLU A 685 5.24 -31.58 25.48
C GLU A 685 4.76 -31.07 24.12
N LEU A 686 3.47 -30.71 23.98
CA LEU A 686 2.96 -30.09 22.76
C LEU A 686 3.69 -28.78 22.44
N ARG A 687 3.90 -27.94 23.45
CA ARG A 687 4.56 -26.64 23.30
C ARG A 687 6.01 -26.78 22.84
N ILE A 688 6.76 -27.73 23.38
CA ILE A 688 8.15 -28.00 23.03
C ILE A 688 8.25 -28.74 21.69
N LYS A 689 7.48 -29.81 21.51
CA LYS A 689 7.61 -30.75 20.40
C LYS A 689 6.74 -30.42 19.19
N HIS A 690 5.97 -29.33 19.15
CA HIS A 690 5.06 -29.02 18.02
C HIS A 690 5.69 -29.11 16.61
N ARG A 691 7.03 -28.96 16.50
CA ARG A 691 7.78 -29.05 15.24
C ARG A 691 8.47 -30.40 14.98
N SER A 692 8.39 -31.36 15.91
CA SER A 692 9.07 -32.65 15.79
C SER A 692 8.47 -33.51 14.68
N GLU A 693 9.22 -34.53 14.24
CA GLU A 693 8.69 -35.54 13.30
C GLU A 693 7.55 -36.35 13.92
N GLU A 694 7.57 -36.58 15.24
CA GLU A 694 6.48 -37.22 15.99
C GLU A 694 5.15 -36.47 15.83
N MET A 695 5.19 -35.14 15.69
CA MET A 695 4.00 -34.30 15.51
C MET A 695 3.54 -34.17 14.05
N MET A 696 4.24 -34.80 13.10
CA MET A 696 3.92 -34.73 11.67
C MET A 696 2.48 -35.19 11.32
N PRO A 697 1.95 -36.29 11.89
CA PRO A 697 0.57 -36.70 11.62
C PRO A 697 -0.46 -35.65 12.04
N TYR A 698 -0.27 -35.02 13.21
CA TYR A 698 -1.15 -33.98 13.72
C TYR A 698 -1.07 -32.69 12.89
N ARG A 699 0.13 -32.29 12.46
CA ARG A 699 0.32 -31.13 11.56
C ARG A 699 -0.37 -31.34 10.20
N LYS A 700 -0.23 -32.53 9.61
CA LYS A 700 -0.94 -32.89 8.37
C LYS A 700 -2.46 -32.88 8.56
N ALA A 701 -2.94 -33.48 9.65
CA ALA A 701 -4.36 -33.49 9.98
C ALA A 701 -4.94 -32.08 10.15
N TYR A 702 -4.22 -31.21 10.87
CA TYR A 702 -4.58 -29.80 11.03
C TYR A 702 -4.64 -29.07 9.66
N GLY A 703 -3.63 -29.28 8.80
CA GLY A 703 -3.62 -28.77 7.43
C GLY A 703 -4.86 -29.18 6.61
N TYR A 704 -5.28 -30.46 6.71
CA TYR A 704 -6.50 -30.93 6.04
C TYR A 704 -7.78 -30.29 6.60
N CYS A 705 -7.88 -30.13 7.92
CA CYS A 705 -9.03 -29.50 8.55
C CYS A 705 -9.17 -28.03 8.13
N ARG A 706 -8.05 -27.29 8.09
CA ARG A 706 -7.99 -25.92 7.58
C ARG A 706 -8.47 -25.86 6.12
N ALA A 707 -7.93 -26.74 5.26
CA ALA A 707 -8.28 -26.78 3.85
C ALA A 707 -9.77 -27.05 3.60
N GLN A 708 -10.37 -27.94 4.39
CA GLN A 708 -11.81 -28.23 4.33
C GLN A 708 -12.63 -26.98 4.69
N LEU A 709 -12.35 -26.34 5.82
CA LEU A 709 -13.09 -25.14 6.24
C LEU A 709 -12.97 -23.99 5.24
N ILE A 710 -11.78 -23.78 4.66
CA ILE A 710 -11.59 -22.77 3.62
C ILE A 710 -12.40 -23.14 2.36
N GLY A 711 -12.33 -24.39 1.92
CA GLY A 711 -13.04 -24.86 0.71
C GLY A 711 -14.56 -24.83 0.84
N GLU A 712 -15.10 -24.94 2.05
CA GLU A 712 -16.54 -24.84 2.33
C GLU A 712 -17.03 -23.38 2.48
N ASN A 713 -16.12 -22.43 2.71
CA ASN A 713 -16.49 -21.05 3.02
C ASN A 713 -16.58 -20.15 1.78
N ARG A 714 -17.68 -19.40 1.67
CA ARG A 714 -17.91 -18.44 0.57
C ARG A 714 -17.42 -17.03 0.87
N PHE A 715 -17.20 -16.67 2.15
CA PHE A 715 -16.90 -15.30 2.56
C PHE A 715 -15.54 -15.21 3.28
N MET A 716 -14.53 -14.71 2.57
CA MET A 716 -13.17 -14.61 3.09
C MET A 716 -12.78 -13.15 3.34
N LEU A 717 -12.08 -12.89 4.45
CA LEU A 717 -11.49 -11.60 4.80
C LEU A 717 -9.96 -11.71 4.84
N ALA A 718 -9.25 -10.94 4.04
CA ALA A 718 -7.79 -10.96 3.98
C ALA A 718 -7.22 -9.57 3.73
N THR A 719 -5.91 -9.35 3.93
CA THR A 719 -5.28 -8.14 3.40
C THR A 719 -5.00 -8.32 1.91
N THR A 720 -4.89 -7.22 1.16
CA THR A 720 -4.54 -7.26 -0.27
C THR A 720 -3.17 -7.91 -0.51
N GLY A 721 -2.20 -7.69 0.38
CA GLY A 721 -0.89 -8.36 0.33
C GLY A 721 -0.92 -9.86 0.64
N ASN A 722 -1.94 -10.35 1.36
CA ASN A 722 -2.02 -11.74 1.84
C ASN A 722 -3.06 -12.59 1.10
N VAL A 723 -3.81 -12.02 0.17
CA VAL A 723 -4.89 -12.72 -0.54
C VAL A 723 -4.40 -13.91 -1.37
N ARG A 724 -3.12 -13.92 -1.74
CA ARG A 724 -2.43 -15.03 -2.41
C ARG A 724 -1.71 -15.97 -1.43
N SER A 725 -2.14 -16.04 -0.16
CA SER A 725 -1.62 -17.04 0.77
C SER A 725 -1.82 -18.44 0.20
N ALA A 726 -0.90 -19.36 0.51
CA ALA A 726 -0.95 -20.72 0.00
C ALA A 726 -2.30 -21.40 0.34
N GLU A 727 -2.85 -21.14 1.52
CA GLU A 727 -4.12 -21.75 1.93
C GLU A 727 -5.31 -21.26 1.10
N LEU A 728 -5.43 -19.94 0.89
CA LEU A 728 -6.46 -19.39 0.02
C LEU A 728 -6.28 -19.86 -1.42
N TYR A 729 -5.04 -19.81 -1.91
CA TYR A 729 -4.69 -20.20 -3.27
C TYR A 729 -5.06 -21.66 -3.59
N GLU A 730 -4.75 -22.59 -2.70
CA GLU A 730 -4.98 -24.03 -2.89
C GLU A 730 -6.41 -24.46 -2.54
N SER A 731 -6.94 -24.00 -1.41
CA SER A 731 -8.15 -24.58 -0.82
C SER A 731 -9.42 -23.84 -1.24
N TRP A 732 -9.41 -22.50 -1.26
CA TRP A 732 -10.61 -21.71 -1.59
C TRP A 732 -10.99 -21.85 -3.06
N SER A 733 -9.98 -22.06 -3.90
CA SER A 733 -10.16 -22.25 -5.33
C SER A 733 -10.77 -23.59 -5.71
N SER A 734 -10.57 -24.61 -4.88
CA SER A 734 -10.97 -26.00 -5.12
C SER A 734 -12.30 -26.36 -4.45
N SER A 735 -13.10 -25.37 -4.04
CA SER A 735 -14.37 -25.54 -3.33
C SER A 735 -15.30 -26.55 -4.02
N GLU A 736 -15.51 -26.45 -5.33
CA GLU A 736 -16.43 -27.36 -6.04
C GLU A 736 -15.98 -28.83 -5.98
N ALA A 737 -14.68 -29.09 -6.12
CA ALA A 737 -14.14 -30.45 -6.13
C ALA A 737 -14.03 -31.07 -4.73
N MET A 738 -13.87 -30.25 -3.68
CA MET A 738 -13.66 -30.72 -2.31
C MET A 738 -14.91 -30.67 -1.42
N SER A 739 -15.78 -29.67 -1.60
CA SER A 739 -16.90 -29.37 -0.70
C SER A 739 -18.27 -29.34 -1.38
N GLY A 740 -18.34 -29.44 -2.70
CA GLY A 740 -19.60 -29.37 -3.45
C GLY A 740 -20.24 -27.98 -3.49
N VAL A 741 -19.56 -26.95 -2.97
CA VAL A 741 -20.06 -25.56 -2.98
C VAL A 741 -19.83 -24.94 -4.37
N LYS A 742 -20.91 -24.86 -5.16
CA LYS A 742 -20.89 -24.27 -6.51
C LYS A 742 -20.56 -22.76 -6.47
N ARG A 743 -19.64 -22.33 -7.33
CA ARG A 743 -19.24 -20.93 -7.47
C ARG A 743 -20.01 -20.27 -8.60
N ILE A 744 -21.10 -19.58 -8.25
CA ILE A 744 -21.90 -18.82 -9.24
C ILE A 744 -21.25 -17.49 -9.66
N GLY A 745 -20.25 -17.02 -8.91
CA GLY A 745 -19.49 -15.80 -9.14
C GLY A 745 -18.72 -15.36 -7.89
N VAL A 746 -17.68 -14.54 -8.07
CA VAL A 746 -16.89 -13.94 -6.97
C VAL A 746 -17.03 -12.42 -7.03
N ILE A 747 -17.38 -11.78 -5.92
CA ILE A 747 -17.34 -10.33 -5.75
C ILE A 747 -16.16 -9.98 -4.84
N VAL A 748 -15.29 -9.10 -5.34
CA VAL A 748 -14.11 -8.64 -4.61
C VAL A 748 -14.37 -7.22 -4.11
N PHE A 749 -14.27 -7.01 -2.81
CA PHE A 749 -14.30 -5.70 -2.16
C PHE A 749 -12.89 -5.31 -1.73
N VAL A 750 -12.52 -4.04 -1.89
CA VAL A 750 -11.29 -3.48 -1.33
C VAL A 750 -11.66 -2.21 -0.56
N ASP A 751 -11.63 -2.29 0.77
CA ASP A 751 -11.75 -1.13 1.65
C ASP A 751 -10.43 -0.36 1.72
N GLU A 752 -10.52 0.94 2.00
CA GLU A 752 -9.36 1.85 2.08
C GLU A 752 -8.43 1.71 0.86
N ALA A 753 -9.00 1.47 -0.33
CA ALA A 753 -8.27 1.23 -1.57
C ALA A 753 -7.37 2.41 -1.99
N ALA A 754 -7.69 3.62 -1.52
CA ALA A 754 -6.87 4.83 -1.71
C ALA A 754 -5.56 4.84 -0.89
N LYS A 755 -5.39 3.89 0.05
CA LYS A 755 -4.17 3.69 0.85
C LYS A 755 -3.30 2.56 0.31
N ASP A 756 -3.71 1.89 -0.77
CA ASP A 756 -3.00 0.71 -1.27
C ASP A 756 -2.27 0.97 -2.59
N VAL A 757 -1.17 0.26 -2.80
CA VAL A 757 -0.41 0.29 -4.05
C VAL A 757 -1.26 -0.36 -5.14
N GLU A 758 -1.32 0.24 -6.32
CA GLU A 758 -2.18 -0.22 -7.43
C GLU A 758 -2.03 -1.73 -7.73
N ALA A 759 -0.80 -2.26 -7.69
CA ALA A 759 -0.55 -3.68 -7.92
C ALA A 759 -1.26 -4.61 -6.91
N ASN A 760 -1.36 -4.20 -5.64
CA ASN A 760 -2.01 -4.98 -4.58
C ASN A 760 -3.54 -5.02 -4.76
N VAL A 761 -4.11 -3.92 -5.24
CA VAL A 761 -5.56 -3.77 -5.48
C VAL A 761 -6.04 -4.80 -6.52
N TRP A 762 -5.22 -5.09 -7.54
CA TRP A 762 -5.49 -6.11 -8.55
C TRP A 762 -5.33 -7.56 -8.06
N THR A 763 -4.63 -7.79 -6.95
CA THR A 763 -4.17 -9.14 -6.54
C THR A 763 -5.32 -10.12 -6.35
N GLY A 764 -6.41 -9.70 -5.68
CA GLY A 764 -7.60 -10.52 -5.48
C GLY A 764 -8.45 -10.71 -6.74
N VAL A 765 -8.30 -9.83 -7.73
CA VAL A 765 -9.10 -9.80 -8.97
C VAL A 765 -8.53 -10.73 -10.04
N VAL A 766 -7.20 -10.72 -10.22
CA VAL A 766 -6.51 -11.49 -11.29
C VAL A 766 -5.78 -12.73 -10.78
N CYS A 767 -6.07 -13.18 -9.56
CA CYS A 767 -5.51 -14.43 -9.06
C CYS A 767 -5.93 -15.61 -9.95
N GLU A 768 -4.96 -16.43 -10.31
CA GLU A 768 -5.01 -17.53 -11.26
C GLU A 768 -6.17 -18.50 -11.04
N LYS A 769 -6.43 -18.74 -9.76
CA LYS A 769 -7.25 -19.82 -9.28
C LYS A 769 -8.75 -19.49 -9.24
N TRP A 770 -9.11 -18.21 -9.19
CA TRP A 770 -10.51 -17.75 -9.15
C TRP A 770 -10.82 -16.52 -10.00
N SER A 771 -9.84 -15.92 -10.69
CA SER A 771 -10.05 -14.77 -11.59
C SER A 771 -11.10 -15.04 -12.67
N HIS A 772 -11.15 -16.28 -13.16
CA HIS A 772 -12.18 -16.75 -14.07
C HIS A 772 -13.58 -16.80 -13.43
N GLY A 773 -13.72 -16.70 -12.10
CA GLY A 773 -14.99 -16.63 -11.39
C GLY A 773 -15.37 -15.22 -10.94
N VAL A 774 -14.44 -14.26 -10.95
CA VAL A 774 -14.73 -12.89 -10.52
C VAL A 774 -15.79 -12.28 -11.43
N LYS A 775 -16.84 -11.69 -10.85
CA LYS A 775 -17.94 -11.02 -11.56
C LYS A 775 -17.83 -9.50 -11.41
N GLY A 776 -17.46 -9.04 -10.23
CA GLY A 776 -17.40 -7.62 -9.90
C GLY A 776 -16.27 -7.27 -8.94
N PHE A 777 -15.87 -6.02 -9.01
CA PHE A 777 -14.81 -5.44 -8.21
C PHE A 777 -15.25 -4.08 -7.66
N ILE A 778 -15.31 -3.95 -6.33
CA ILE A 778 -15.86 -2.77 -5.64
C ILE A 778 -14.76 -2.17 -4.76
N MET A 779 -14.35 -0.95 -5.08
CA MET A 779 -13.30 -0.23 -4.34
C MET A 779 -13.93 0.90 -3.54
N LEU A 780 -13.56 1.00 -2.27
CA LEU A 780 -13.98 2.06 -1.37
C LEU A 780 -12.75 2.81 -0.86
N GLY A 781 -12.79 4.14 -0.83
CA GLY A 781 -11.65 4.92 -0.37
C GLY A 781 -11.91 6.41 -0.21
N ASP A 782 -10.85 7.13 0.13
CA ASP A 782 -10.82 8.58 0.28
C ASP A 782 -9.45 9.11 -0.19
N ASN A 783 -9.44 9.93 -1.25
CA ASN A 783 -8.21 10.48 -1.84
C ASN A 783 -7.60 11.63 -1.02
N LYS A 784 -8.28 12.08 0.05
CA LYS A 784 -7.78 13.13 0.97
C LYS A 784 -7.29 12.54 2.30
N GLN A 785 -7.27 11.21 2.47
CA GLN A 785 -6.67 10.52 3.63
C GLN A 785 -5.29 9.95 3.27
N LEU A 786 -4.84 8.90 3.96
CA LEU A 786 -3.50 8.33 3.77
C LEU A 786 -3.32 7.74 2.37
N LYS A 787 -2.18 8.07 1.77
CA LYS A 787 -1.64 7.45 0.56
C LYS A 787 -0.90 6.16 0.89
N PRO A 788 -0.56 5.33 -0.11
CA PRO A 788 0.29 4.17 0.08
C PRO A 788 1.63 4.57 0.70
N THR A 789 2.17 3.72 1.57
CA THR A 789 3.49 3.96 2.15
C THR A 789 4.55 3.61 1.13
N ASN A 790 5.04 4.61 0.42
CA ASN A 790 6.18 4.46 -0.45
C ASN A 790 7.47 4.36 0.39
N THR A 791 8.10 3.18 0.35
CA THR A 791 9.32 2.87 1.11
C THR A 791 10.59 3.06 0.29
N CYS A 792 10.49 3.51 -0.96
CA CYS A 792 11.65 3.82 -1.77
C CYS A 792 12.46 4.99 -1.20
N ALA A 793 13.75 5.00 -1.49
CA ALA A 793 14.65 6.09 -1.18
C ALA A 793 14.22 7.34 -1.96
N ASN A 794 13.82 8.38 -1.23
CA ASN A 794 13.49 9.69 -1.80
C ASN A 794 14.67 10.65 -1.56
N GLY A 795 15.05 11.45 -2.56
CA GLY A 795 16.08 12.48 -2.40
C GLY A 795 16.95 12.72 -3.63
N LYS A 796 18.21 13.12 -3.41
CA LYS A 796 19.17 13.50 -4.48
C LYS A 796 19.60 12.33 -5.38
N VAL A 797 19.40 11.10 -4.91
CA VAL A 797 19.62 9.84 -5.64
C VAL A 797 18.32 9.06 -5.54
N ASP A 798 17.68 8.83 -6.69
CA ASP A 798 16.51 7.96 -6.80
C ASP A 798 16.95 6.70 -7.57
N PHE A 799 16.73 5.52 -6.99
CA PHE A 799 17.07 4.27 -7.64
C PHE A 799 15.92 3.71 -8.47
N ASN A 800 14.71 4.24 -8.30
CA ASN A 800 13.49 3.78 -8.93
C ASN A 800 12.95 4.83 -9.89
N ALA A 801 13.14 4.59 -11.19
CA ALA A 801 12.62 5.50 -12.21
C ALA A 801 11.09 5.69 -12.17
N PHE A 802 10.34 4.75 -11.57
CA PHE A 802 8.89 4.81 -11.41
C PHE A 802 8.47 4.93 -9.95
N ASN A 803 9.31 5.52 -9.10
CA ASN A 803 9.06 5.71 -7.67
C ASN A 803 7.65 6.29 -7.40
N HIS A 804 7.29 7.37 -8.11
CA HIS A 804 5.98 8.02 -8.01
C HIS A 804 4.79 7.09 -8.28
N ARG A 805 4.97 5.99 -9.03
CA ARG A 805 3.90 5.02 -9.31
C ARG A 805 3.42 4.33 -8.03
N LEU A 806 4.30 4.17 -7.03
CA LEU A 806 3.95 3.56 -5.74
C LEU A 806 3.01 4.45 -4.91
N ASP A 807 3.01 5.77 -5.15
CA ASP A 807 2.18 6.75 -4.45
C ASP A 807 0.79 6.94 -5.07
N ILE A 808 0.50 6.30 -6.21
CA ILE A 808 -0.74 6.48 -6.99
C ILE A 808 -1.64 5.24 -6.83
N PRO A 809 -2.69 5.28 -6.00
CA PRO A 809 -3.66 4.20 -5.89
C PRO A 809 -4.55 4.10 -7.12
N LEU A 810 -4.96 2.86 -7.45
CA LEU A 810 -5.89 2.60 -8.56
C LEU A 810 -7.17 3.45 -8.51
N PRO A 811 -7.96 3.50 -7.42
CA PRO A 811 -9.22 4.27 -7.44
C PRO A 811 -8.99 5.78 -7.62
N CYS A 812 -7.91 6.33 -7.06
CA CYS A 812 -7.57 7.74 -7.22
C CYS A 812 -7.25 8.05 -8.68
N ARG A 813 -6.41 7.22 -9.29
CA ARG A 813 -6.04 7.31 -10.71
C ARG A 813 -7.25 7.23 -11.64
N LEU A 814 -8.16 6.29 -11.37
CA LEU A 814 -9.39 6.13 -12.14
C LEU A 814 -10.28 7.38 -12.04
N VAL A 815 -10.48 7.90 -10.84
CA VAL A 815 -11.33 9.07 -10.56
C VAL A 815 -10.76 10.34 -11.17
N GLU A 816 -9.45 10.55 -11.08
CA GLU A 816 -8.76 11.72 -11.66
C GLU A 816 -8.86 11.76 -13.19
N GLU A 817 -8.90 10.60 -13.84
CA GLU A 817 -9.06 10.46 -15.30
C GLU A 817 -10.53 10.26 -15.73
N GLY A 818 -11.48 10.56 -14.84
CA GLY A 818 -12.90 10.64 -15.16
C GLY A 818 -13.68 9.33 -15.13
N PHE A 819 -13.12 8.22 -14.62
CA PHE A 819 -13.85 6.95 -14.51
C PHE A 819 -15.13 7.13 -13.65
N PRO A 820 -16.26 6.49 -14.02
CA PRO A 820 -17.51 6.58 -13.28
C PRO A 820 -17.34 6.14 -11.84
N HIS A 821 -17.68 7.02 -10.91
CA HIS A 821 -17.56 6.78 -9.48
C HIS A 821 -18.71 7.43 -8.71
N TYR A 822 -18.98 6.88 -7.53
CA TYR A 822 -19.95 7.42 -6.59
C TYR A 822 -19.24 8.25 -5.54
N ARG A 823 -19.81 9.41 -5.22
CA ARG A 823 -19.33 10.27 -4.13
C ARG A 823 -20.31 10.22 -2.98
N LEU A 824 -19.83 9.85 -1.80
CA LEU A 824 -20.57 9.99 -0.56
C LEU A 824 -20.07 11.27 0.12
N LEU A 825 -20.94 12.25 0.37
CA LEU A 825 -20.63 13.55 0.96
C LEU A 825 -21.46 13.85 2.21
N GLU A 826 -22.49 13.06 2.52
CA GLU A 826 -23.21 13.16 3.78
C GLU A 826 -22.50 12.38 4.89
N GLN A 827 -21.89 13.08 5.85
CA GLN A 827 -21.25 12.50 7.02
C GLN A 827 -22.24 12.30 8.17
N ARG A 828 -22.18 11.16 8.84
CA ARG A 828 -23.03 10.76 9.98
C ARG A 828 -22.22 10.29 11.19
N ARG A 829 -20.97 10.76 11.33
CA ARG A 829 -20.06 10.39 12.42
C ARG A 829 -19.87 11.52 13.41
N MET A 830 -19.42 12.67 12.90
CA MET A 830 -18.90 13.78 13.68
C MET A 830 -20.03 14.76 14.00
N HIS A 831 -20.03 15.30 15.22
CA HIS A 831 -20.78 16.51 15.50
C HIS A 831 -20.35 17.65 14.55
N LYS A 832 -21.28 18.53 14.16
CA LYS A 832 -21.08 19.59 13.16
C LYS A 832 -19.90 20.52 13.47
N SER A 833 -19.60 20.74 14.75
CA SER A 833 -18.46 21.58 15.15
C SER A 833 -17.13 20.89 14.86
N ILE A 834 -17.04 19.57 15.06
CA ILE A 834 -15.85 18.77 14.73
C ILE A 834 -15.65 18.68 13.22
N SER A 835 -16.72 18.43 12.45
CA SER A 835 -16.60 18.25 11.00
C SER A 835 -16.27 19.56 10.25
N ARG A 836 -16.50 20.72 10.86
CA ARG A 836 -16.31 22.05 10.25
C ARG A 836 -14.89 22.26 9.72
N PHE A 837 -13.86 22.10 10.55
CA PHE A 837 -12.48 22.34 10.11
C PHE A 837 -12.04 21.34 9.02
N PRO A 838 -12.17 20.01 9.20
CA PRO A 838 -11.81 19.06 8.15
C PRO A 838 -12.57 19.29 6.85
N ASN A 839 -13.85 19.68 6.92
CA ASN A 839 -14.65 20.00 5.74
C ASN A 839 -14.06 21.18 4.95
N ASN A 840 -13.77 22.28 5.62
CA ASN A 840 -13.22 23.47 4.98
C ASN A 840 -11.80 23.23 4.46
N GLU A 841 -10.97 22.56 5.26
CA GLU A 841 -9.55 22.38 5.02
C GLU A 841 -9.27 21.33 3.92
N PHE A 842 -9.91 20.16 3.99
CA PHE A 842 -9.55 19.03 3.12
C PHE A 842 -10.57 18.76 2.01
N TYR A 843 -11.82 19.20 2.20
CA TYR A 843 -12.95 18.85 1.33
C TYR A 843 -13.64 20.08 0.70
N ASN A 844 -13.02 21.27 0.80
CA ASN A 844 -13.50 22.51 0.19
C ASN A 844 -14.96 22.86 0.55
N GLY A 845 -15.40 22.57 1.78
CA GLY A 845 -16.76 22.85 2.26
C GLY A 845 -17.86 21.96 1.67
N LYS A 846 -17.51 20.90 0.92
CA LYS A 846 -18.49 20.03 0.21
C LYS A 846 -19.14 18.97 1.09
N LEU A 847 -18.61 18.69 2.28
CA LEU A 847 -19.17 17.73 3.22
C LEU A 847 -20.45 18.28 3.85
N ARG A 848 -21.49 17.44 3.95
CA ARG A 848 -22.77 17.78 4.57
C ARG A 848 -22.98 16.94 5.81
N ASN A 849 -23.55 17.53 6.86
CA ASN A 849 -23.88 16.80 8.08
C ASN A 849 -25.26 16.15 7.94
N GLY A 850 -25.34 14.84 8.19
CA GLY A 850 -26.60 14.10 8.20
C GLY A 850 -27.44 14.36 9.46
N PRO A 851 -28.63 13.73 9.57
CA PRO A 851 -29.50 13.86 10.73
C PRO A 851 -28.80 13.47 12.03
N GLY A 852 -29.08 14.20 13.11
CA GLY A 852 -28.53 13.93 14.45
C GLY A 852 -27.12 14.46 14.72
N MET A 853 -26.44 15.05 13.74
CA MET A 853 -25.05 15.55 13.89
C MET A 853 -24.95 16.94 14.55
N SER A 854 -26.05 17.47 15.08
CA SER A 854 -26.10 18.76 15.78
C SER A 854 -26.68 18.64 17.19
N GLU A 855 -26.79 17.40 17.66
CA GLU A 855 -27.48 17.05 18.89
C GLU A 855 -26.56 17.29 20.10
N PRO A 856 -27.09 17.79 21.23
CA PRO A 856 -26.29 18.06 22.42
C PRO A 856 -25.61 16.80 22.96
N LEU A 857 -24.42 16.97 23.56
CA LEU A 857 -23.64 15.85 24.10
C LEU A 857 -24.41 15.07 25.16
N ASP A 858 -25.22 15.81 25.93
CA ASP A 858 -26.04 15.30 27.03
C ASP A 858 -27.10 14.28 26.60
N ARG A 859 -27.49 14.26 25.30
CA ARG A 859 -28.48 13.32 24.77
C ARG A 859 -28.02 11.86 24.92
N ASP A 860 -26.78 11.59 24.54
CA ASP A 860 -26.22 10.24 24.52
C ASP A 860 -25.26 10.01 25.71
N PHE A 861 -24.67 11.09 26.25
CA PHE A 861 -23.70 11.04 27.35
C PHE A 861 -24.04 12.08 28.44
N PRO A 862 -25.07 11.80 29.26
CA PRO A 862 -25.53 12.76 30.27
C PRO A 862 -24.40 13.19 31.21
N ARG A 863 -24.27 14.50 31.46
CA ARG A 863 -23.25 15.12 32.35
C ARG A 863 -21.79 14.96 31.91
N LEU A 864 -21.49 14.31 30.78
CA LEU A 864 -20.12 14.26 30.25
C LEU A 864 -19.60 15.67 29.95
N GLY A 865 -20.47 16.54 29.41
CA GLY A 865 -20.14 17.94 29.14
C GLY A 865 -19.66 18.69 30.39
N ASP A 866 -20.26 18.44 31.55
CA ASP A 866 -19.86 19.06 32.82
C ASP A 866 -18.45 18.62 33.25
N VAL A 867 -18.14 17.33 33.08
CA VAL A 867 -16.82 16.77 33.38
C VAL A 867 -15.75 17.42 32.49
N LEU A 868 -16.02 17.50 31.19
CA LEU A 868 -15.12 18.11 30.21
C LEU A 868 -14.92 19.61 30.46
N LYS A 869 -15.99 20.37 30.70
CA LYS A 869 -15.93 21.79 31.06
C LYS A 869 -15.16 22.00 32.37
N SER A 870 -15.25 21.08 33.34
CA SER A 870 -14.46 21.14 34.57
C SER A 870 -12.98 20.96 34.32
N ILE A 871 -12.60 20.04 33.42
CA ILE A 871 -11.21 19.85 33.04
C ILE A 871 -10.64 21.13 32.43
N VAL A 872 -11.38 21.75 31.52
CA VAL A 872 -10.99 23.01 30.85
C VAL A 872 -10.88 24.17 31.84
N ALA A 873 -11.89 24.38 32.69
CA ALA A 873 -11.93 25.49 33.64
C ALA A 873 -10.73 25.47 34.62
N GLU A 874 -10.25 24.29 34.97
CA GLU A 874 -9.13 24.11 35.89
C GLU A 874 -7.77 24.22 35.18
N GLY A 875 -7.74 24.21 33.84
CA GLY A 875 -6.54 24.33 33.03
C GLY A 875 -6.07 25.75 32.81
N GLY A 876 -5.34 26.28 33.81
CA GLY A 876 -4.33 27.35 33.73
C GLY A 876 -4.77 28.77 33.30
N SER A 877 -5.84 28.91 32.51
CA SER A 877 -6.27 30.17 31.87
C SER A 877 -7.20 30.98 32.79
N MET A 878 -7.75 30.34 33.83
CA MET A 878 -8.68 30.93 34.80
C MET A 878 -8.15 30.74 36.22
N PRO A 879 -7.32 31.68 36.72
CA PRO A 879 -6.68 31.55 38.03
C PRO A 879 -7.67 31.67 39.20
N SER A 880 -8.78 32.41 39.06
CA SER A 880 -9.73 32.62 40.16
C SER A 880 -10.91 31.62 40.16
N LEU A 881 -11.41 31.27 41.35
CA LEU A 881 -12.58 30.41 41.53
C LEU A 881 -13.85 31.01 40.87
N GLU A 882 -13.97 32.34 40.88
CA GLU A 882 -15.08 33.07 40.25
C GLU A 882 -15.05 32.97 38.74
N GLN A 883 -13.89 33.13 38.10
CA GLN A 883 -13.75 32.93 36.65
C GLN A 883 -14.09 31.50 36.23
N ARG A 884 -13.69 30.51 37.02
CA ARG A 884 -14.03 29.10 36.77
C ARG A 884 -15.53 28.84 36.88
N ARG A 885 -16.19 29.41 37.89
CA ARG A 885 -17.65 29.32 38.06
C ARG A 885 -18.38 30.02 36.92
N TYR A 886 -17.93 31.22 36.57
CA TYR A 886 -18.48 32.01 35.47
C TYR A 886 -18.39 31.25 34.15
N TRP A 887 -17.21 30.72 33.79
CA TRP A 887 -17.04 29.90 32.60
C TRP A 887 -17.95 28.68 32.60
N LYS A 888 -17.98 27.90 33.70
CA LYS A 888 -18.86 26.72 33.79
C LYS A 888 -20.33 27.07 33.57
N SER A 889 -20.78 28.23 34.04
CA SER A 889 -22.17 28.67 33.88
C SER A 889 -22.52 29.23 32.48
N HIS A 890 -21.51 29.66 31.70
CA HIS A 890 -21.73 30.28 30.37
C HIS A 890 -21.18 29.46 29.20
N ALA A 891 -20.39 28.41 29.46
CA ALA A 891 -19.82 27.54 28.43
C ALA A 891 -20.92 26.75 27.73
N GLU A 892 -20.95 26.80 26.41
CA GLU A 892 -21.90 26.09 25.57
C GLU A 892 -21.47 24.62 25.37
N ASP A 893 -22.30 23.84 24.69
CA ASP A 893 -22.01 22.42 24.39
C ASP A 893 -20.74 22.29 23.52
N ASP A 894 -20.57 23.16 22.52
CA ASP A 894 -19.38 23.15 21.66
C ASP A 894 -18.08 23.46 22.42
N ASP A 895 -18.16 24.17 23.56
CA ASP A 895 -17.01 24.45 24.44
C ASP A 895 -16.61 23.26 25.31
N ALA A 896 -17.30 22.12 25.23
CA ALA A 896 -16.79 20.85 25.75
C ALA A 896 -16.12 20.00 24.66
N ARG A 897 -16.44 20.24 23.38
CA ARG A 897 -16.13 19.29 22.29
C ARG A 897 -14.77 19.49 21.66
N LEU A 898 -14.29 20.73 21.56
CA LEU A 898 -13.10 21.08 20.77
C LEU A 898 -12.12 21.90 21.59
N HIS A 899 -10.90 21.40 21.79
CA HIS A 899 -9.87 22.11 22.53
C HIS A 899 -8.46 21.86 22.03
N TRP A 900 -7.63 22.90 22.11
CA TRP A 900 -6.18 22.78 22.08
C TRP A 900 -5.66 22.89 23.51
N VAL A 901 -5.22 21.77 24.05
CA VAL A 901 -4.56 21.68 25.35
C VAL A 901 -3.09 22.03 25.16
N GLU A 902 -2.75 23.28 25.48
CA GLU A 902 -1.39 23.79 25.38
C GLU A 902 -0.52 23.28 26.54
N VAL A 903 0.37 22.34 26.22
CA VAL A 903 1.35 21.78 27.18
C VAL A 903 2.74 22.14 26.72
N LYS A 904 3.46 22.90 27.55
CA LYS A 904 4.88 23.18 27.33
C LYS A 904 5.68 21.97 27.78
N GLY A 905 6.60 21.52 26.94
CA GLY A 905 7.48 20.41 27.25
C GLY A 905 8.64 20.31 26.28
N GLU A 906 9.57 19.43 26.59
CA GLU A 906 10.74 19.20 25.73
C GLU A 906 10.45 18.09 24.70
N ARG A 907 10.82 18.36 23.44
CA ARG A 907 10.80 17.32 22.41
C ARG A 907 11.99 16.39 22.59
N VAL A 908 11.72 15.18 23.04
CA VAL A 908 12.71 14.12 23.23
C VAL A 908 12.60 13.14 22.07
N GLN A 909 13.72 12.91 21.40
CA GLN A 909 13.83 11.83 20.41
C GLN A 909 14.10 10.51 21.13
N HIS A 910 13.46 9.44 20.66
CA HIS A 910 13.75 8.08 21.12
C HIS A 910 15.24 7.79 20.89
N PRO A 911 16.00 7.28 21.88
CA PRO A 911 17.44 7.00 21.73
C PRO A 911 17.78 6.12 20.53
N ALA A 912 16.80 5.31 20.14
CA ALA A 912 16.95 4.18 19.26
C ALA A 912 16.17 4.31 17.93
N SER A 913 15.47 5.43 17.70
CA SER A 913 14.73 5.66 16.46
C SER A 913 14.59 7.16 16.18
N THR A 914 14.04 7.53 15.03
CA THR A 914 13.70 8.94 14.73
C THR A 914 12.34 9.36 15.29
N SER A 915 11.70 8.49 16.08
CA SER A 915 10.42 8.80 16.72
C SER A 915 10.60 9.80 17.86
N ILE A 916 9.63 10.72 18.02
CA ILE A 916 9.69 11.82 18.98
C ILE A 916 8.58 11.65 20.02
N CYS A 917 8.77 12.21 21.21
CA CYS A 917 7.75 12.35 22.24
C CYS A 917 7.92 13.71 22.94
N VAL A 918 6.84 14.21 23.55
CA VAL A 918 6.87 15.22 24.59
C VAL A 918 6.22 14.58 25.82
N LYS A 919 7.02 14.21 26.82
CA LYS A 919 6.55 13.37 27.94
C LYS A 919 5.48 14.07 28.78
N GLU A 920 5.60 15.38 28.90
CA GLU A 920 4.69 16.26 29.61
C GLU A 920 3.27 16.18 29.03
N HIS A 921 3.11 15.92 27.73
CA HIS A 921 1.78 15.69 27.15
C HIS A 921 1.10 14.45 27.76
N THR A 922 1.86 13.36 27.88
CA THR A 922 1.38 12.10 28.48
C THR A 922 1.08 12.31 29.96
N GLU A 923 1.96 13.01 30.69
CA GLU A 923 1.78 13.32 32.11
C GLU A 923 0.51 14.14 32.38
N VAL A 924 0.26 15.19 31.58
CA VAL A 924 -0.95 16.00 31.68
C VAL A 924 -2.20 15.16 31.39
N PHE A 925 -2.19 14.34 30.34
CA PHE A 925 -3.33 13.48 30.04
C PHE A 925 -3.62 12.51 31.19
N MET A 926 -2.60 11.78 31.64
CA MET A 926 -2.72 10.74 32.66
C MET A 926 -3.05 11.33 34.05
N GLY A 927 -2.56 12.52 34.37
CA GLY A 927 -2.74 13.16 35.67
C GLY A 927 -3.97 14.05 35.78
N LYS A 928 -4.39 14.72 34.71
CA LYS A 928 -5.45 15.76 34.76
C LYS A 928 -6.74 15.38 34.01
N ILE A 929 -6.63 14.54 32.98
CA ILE A 929 -7.76 14.21 32.09
C ILE A 929 -8.31 12.82 32.41
N LEU A 930 -7.47 11.78 32.30
CA LEU A 930 -7.88 10.38 32.40
C LEU A 930 -8.61 10.04 33.71
N PRO A 931 -8.19 10.49 34.92
CA PRO A 931 -8.86 10.09 36.17
C PRO A 931 -10.34 10.50 36.22
N ARG A 932 -10.67 11.65 35.62
CA ARG A 932 -12.05 12.16 35.57
C ARG A 932 -12.91 11.38 34.59
N LEU A 933 -12.33 10.99 33.45
CA LEU A 933 -13.02 10.12 32.49
C LEU A 933 -13.26 8.73 33.07
N ILE A 934 -12.27 8.14 33.75
CA ILE A 934 -12.44 6.85 34.45
C ILE A 934 -13.61 6.94 35.44
N THR A 935 -13.62 8.00 36.27
CA THR A 935 -14.70 8.22 37.25
C THR A 935 -16.07 8.31 36.56
N TYR A 936 -16.17 9.07 35.48
CA TYR A 936 -17.41 9.23 34.71
C TYR A 936 -17.90 7.90 34.11
N PHE A 937 -17.06 7.22 33.32
CA PHE A 937 -17.47 5.99 32.61
C PHE A 937 -17.80 4.85 33.58
N LYS A 938 -17.05 4.72 34.68
CA LYS A 938 -17.40 3.76 35.75
C LYS A 938 -18.75 4.07 36.40
N THR A 939 -19.03 5.35 36.69
CA THR A 939 -20.33 5.77 37.26
C THR A 939 -21.49 5.45 36.32
N MET A 940 -21.25 5.52 35.01
CA MET A 940 -22.24 5.19 33.98
C MET A 940 -22.33 3.68 33.66
N GLY A 941 -21.48 2.83 34.24
CA GLY A 941 -21.42 1.40 33.91
C GLY A 941 -20.95 1.13 32.48
N LEU A 942 -20.22 2.06 31.87
CA LEU A 942 -19.71 1.99 30.51
C LEU A 942 -18.21 1.67 30.52
N LYS A 943 -17.74 0.96 29.48
CA LYS A 943 -16.32 0.65 29.31
C LYS A 943 -15.61 1.83 28.65
N LEU A 944 -14.58 2.38 29.30
CA LEU A 944 -13.88 3.56 28.81
C LEU A 944 -13.22 3.29 27.45
N ASN A 945 -12.66 2.10 27.24
CA ASN A 945 -11.99 1.71 26.00
C ASN A 945 -12.92 1.69 24.77
N ASP A 946 -14.23 1.54 24.93
CA ASP A 946 -15.21 1.57 23.83
C ASP A 946 -15.49 3.02 23.38
N HIS A 947 -15.20 4.00 24.24
CA HIS A 947 -15.58 5.40 24.04
C HIS A 947 -14.39 6.35 23.87
N VAL A 948 -13.21 6.06 24.45
CA VAL A 948 -12.07 6.97 24.48
C VAL A 948 -10.87 6.40 23.73
N MET A 949 -10.34 7.21 22.80
CA MET A 949 -9.15 6.90 22.02
C MET A 949 -8.11 8.01 22.14
N VAL A 950 -6.85 7.63 22.34
CA VAL A 950 -5.68 8.49 22.22
C VAL A 950 -4.97 8.13 20.91
N ILE A 951 -4.80 9.12 20.04
CA ILE A 951 -4.06 9.01 18.80
C ILE A 951 -2.72 9.69 18.99
N CYS A 952 -1.64 8.95 18.89
CA CYS A 952 -0.29 9.47 18.93
C CYS A 952 0.26 9.62 17.51
N ALA A 953 0.81 10.79 17.18
CA ALA A 953 1.55 10.94 15.93
C ALA A 953 2.74 9.98 15.88
N TYR A 954 3.52 9.93 16.95
CA TYR A 954 4.79 9.20 16.98
C TYR A 954 4.70 7.93 17.83
N SER A 955 5.38 6.86 17.40
CA SER A 955 5.42 5.59 18.15
C SER A 955 6.04 5.73 19.54
N TYR A 956 6.98 6.64 19.72
CA TYR A 956 7.57 6.90 21.04
C TYR A 956 6.54 7.48 22.01
N ALA A 957 5.75 8.46 21.59
CA ALA A 957 4.61 8.93 22.37
C ALA A 957 3.63 7.79 22.67
N LEU A 958 3.27 6.97 21.67
CA LEU A 958 2.42 5.79 21.91
C LEU A 958 2.97 4.89 23.03
N HIS A 959 4.26 4.58 23.04
CA HIS A 959 4.87 3.75 24.09
C HIS A 959 4.79 4.42 25.47
N GLU A 960 5.04 5.73 25.56
CA GLU A 960 4.95 6.46 26.84
C GLU A 960 3.53 6.42 27.42
N TYR A 961 2.48 6.55 26.59
CA TYR A 961 1.09 6.36 27.05
C TYR A 961 0.83 4.93 27.52
N LEU A 962 1.27 3.92 26.76
CA LEU A 962 1.08 2.51 27.15
C LEU A 962 1.83 2.18 28.46
N ASP A 963 3.04 2.72 28.65
CA ASP A 963 3.81 2.56 29.87
C ASP A 963 3.13 3.22 31.06
N ALA A 964 2.63 4.44 30.88
CA ALA A 964 1.89 5.14 31.92
C ALA A 964 0.61 4.39 32.31
N ILE A 965 -0.13 3.86 31.33
CA ILE A 965 -1.32 3.02 31.56
C ILE A 965 -0.96 1.76 32.37
N ARG A 966 0.11 1.06 32.01
CA ARG A 966 0.56 -0.14 32.74
C ARG A 966 0.95 0.17 34.17
N ARG A 967 1.71 1.25 34.39
CA ARG A 967 2.08 1.69 35.75
C ARG A 967 0.84 2.00 36.59
N LEU A 968 -0.20 2.58 35.97
CA LEU A 968 -1.46 2.86 36.64
C LEU A 968 -2.22 1.58 37.00
N LEU A 969 -2.36 0.63 36.07
CA LEU A 969 -3.00 -0.67 36.30
C LEU A 969 -2.28 -1.47 37.39
N ASN A 970 -0.95 -1.45 37.42
CA ASN A 970 -0.17 -2.14 38.46
C ASN A 970 -0.29 -1.49 39.84
N ARG A 971 -0.56 -0.18 39.90
CA ARG A 971 -0.68 0.57 41.16
C ARG A 971 -2.09 0.50 41.74
N VAL A 972 -3.11 0.38 40.90
CA VAL A 972 -4.53 0.45 41.29
C VAL A 972 -5.24 -0.83 40.86
N SER A 973 -5.41 -1.75 41.80
CA SER A 973 -6.01 -3.08 41.58
C SER A 973 -7.45 -3.04 41.05
N ASP A 974 -8.19 -1.97 41.34
CA ASP A 974 -9.59 -1.82 40.94
C ASP A 974 -9.76 -1.38 39.47
N LEU A 975 -8.67 -1.16 38.75
CA LEU A 975 -8.67 -0.79 37.34
C LEU A 975 -8.33 -1.98 36.46
N THR A 976 -9.05 -2.10 35.36
CA THR A 976 -8.84 -3.12 34.33
C THR A 976 -8.45 -2.47 33.01
N SER A 977 -8.04 -3.29 32.02
CA SER A 977 -7.79 -2.80 30.66
C SER A 977 -9.00 -2.12 30.01
N MET A 978 -10.23 -2.46 30.45
CA MET A 978 -11.48 -1.84 29.97
C MET A 978 -11.66 -0.40 30.49
N ASP A 979 -10.99 -0.05 31.58
CA ASP A 979 -10.99 1.29 32.17
C ASP A 979 -9.94 2.22 31.54
N MET A 980 -9.18 1.73 30.55
CA MET A 980 -8.10 2.46 29.90
C MET A 980 -8.47 2.85 28.47
N PRO A 981 -7.97 3.97 27.93
CA PRO A 981 -8.28 4.37 26.57
C PRO A 981 -7.57 3.47 25.56
N GLN A 982 -8.13 3.37 24.35
CA GLN A 982 -7.39 2.80 23.22
C GLN A 982 -6.26 3.75 22.84
N VAL A 983 -5.04 3.25 22.65
CA VAL A 983 -3.89 4.08 22.23
C VAL A 983 -3.37 3.58 20.90
N LEU A 984 -3.47 4.41 19.86
CA LEU A 984 -3.15 4.05 18.47
C LEU A 984 -2.24 5.09 17.81
N THR A 985 -1.51 4.68 16.78
CA THR A 985 -0.88 5.65 15.87
C THR A 985 -1.90 6.21 14.89
N VAL A 986 -1.63 7.38 14.29
CA VAL A 986 -2.47 7.96 13.23
C VAL A 986 -2.76 6.93 12.12
N ASP A 987 -1.71 6.29 11.59
CA ASP A 987 -1.84 5.32 10.50
C ASP A 987 -2.69 4.08 10.87
N SER A 988 -2.67 3.66 12.14
CA SER A 988 -3.44 2.51 12.65
C SER A 988 -4.88 2.87 13.00
N SER A 989 -5.16 4.14 13.27
CA SER A 989 -6.50 4.66 13.60
C SER A 989 -7.40 4.84 12.37
N GLN A 990 -6.84 4.84 11.16
CA GLN A 990 -7.64 4.94 9.93
C GLN A 990 -8.64 3.77 9.83
N GLY A 991 -9.87 4.07 9.45
CA GLY A 991 -11.01 3.14 9.48
C GLY A 991 -11.70 2.99 10.85
N GLN A 992 -11.05 3.41 11.96
CA GLN A 992 -11.63 3.36 13.30
C GLN A 992 -12.27 4.69 13.70
N GLU A 993 -13.03 4.69 14.80
CA GLU A 993 -13.71 5.87 15.36
C GLU A 993 -13.97 5.67 16.87
N ALA A 994 -14.04 6.78 17.62
CA ALA A 994 -14.34 6.77 19.05
C ALA A 994 -15.26 7.95 19.43
N THR A 995 -15.93 7.84 20.57
CA THR A 995 -16.78 8.93 21.09
C THR A 995 -15.94 10.17 21.38
N ILE A 996 -14.85 9.98 22.12
CA ILE A 996 -13.89 10.99 22.53
C ILE A 996 -12.53 10.62 21.95
N VAL A 997 -11.88 11.56 21.27
CA VAL A 997 -10.52 11.41 20.75
C VAL A 997 -9.60 12.48 21.32
N PHE A 998 -8.48 12.05 21.87
CA PHE A 998 -7.36 12.90 22.23
C PHE A 998 -6.24 12.67 21.21
N PHE A 999 -5.76 13.74 20.58
CA PHE A 999 -4.66 13.66 19.63
C PHE A 999 -3.39 14.26 20.23
N ASP A 1000 -2.36 13.44 20.42
CA ASP A 1000 -1.01 13.87 20.79
C ASP A 1000 -0.14 13.98 19.53
N GLY A 1001 0.05 15.21 19.06
CA GLY A 1001 0.93 15.49 17.92
C GLY A 1001 2.42 15.49 18.29
N SER A 1002 2.74 15.39 19.57
CA SER A 1002 4.06 15.65 20.16
C SER A 1002 4.71 16.92 19.60
N SER A 1003 3.91 17.92 19.23
CA SER A 1003 4.32 19.12 18.49
C SER A 1003 4.47 20.30 19.44
N GLN A 1004 5.60 20.99 19.41
CA GLN A 1004 5.82 22.22 20.19
C GLN A 1004 5.81 23.48 19.29
N HIS A 1005 6.33 23.36 18.06
CA HIS A 1005 6.52 24.46 17.12
C HIS A 1005 6.01 24.09 15.72
N SER A 1006 5.44 25.04 14.98
CA SER A 1006 4.82 24.81 13.66
C SER A 1006 5.81 24.37 12.59
N ASP A 1007 7.07 24.83 12.68
CA ASP A 1007 8.15 24.50 11.75
C ASP A 1007 8.83 23.16 12.05
N GLN A 1008 8.48 22.50 13.17
CA GLN A 1008 9.08 21.25 13.64
C GLN A 1008 8.08 20.07 13.77
N ILE A 1009 6.94 20.07 13.08
CA ILE A 1009 5.94 18.99 13.22
C ILE A 1009 6.28 17.67 12.50
N GLY A 1010 7.42 17.60 11.81
CA GLY A 1010 7.89 16.40 11.11
C GLY A 1010 6.91 15.89 10.06
N PHE A 1011 6.61 14.60 10.08
CA PHE A 1011 5.75 13.92 9.10
C PHE A 1011 4.27 14.30 9.20
N MET A 1012 3.86 15.00 10.26
CA MET A 1012 2.52 15.60 10.38
C MET A 1012 2.34 16.86 9.52
N LYS A 1013 3.30 17.19 8.65
CA LYS A 1013 3.07 18.10 7.50
C LYS A 1013 2.16 17.48 6.44
N ASP A 1014 2.06 16.15 6.42
CA ASP A 1014 1.16 15.43 5.52
C ASP A 1014 -0.31 15.73 5.86
N GLU A 1015 -1.04 16.26 4.88
CA GLU A 1015 -2.44 16.65 5.06
C GLU A 1015 -3.34 15.43 5.28
N GLY A 1016 -3.04 14.29 4.64
CA GLY A 1016 -3.79 13.04 4.80
C GLY A 1016 -3.78 12.52 6.24
N ARG A 1017 -2.61 12.56 6.90
CA ARG A 1017 -2.46 12.22 8.32
C ARG A 1017 -3.20 13.18 9.24
N CYS A 1018 -3.14 14.48 8.97
CA CYS A 1018 -3.90 15.47 9.73
C CYS A 1018 -5.40 15.20 9.62
N ASN A 1019 -5.88 14.97 8.40
CA ASN A 1019 -7.28 14.66 8.14
C ASN A 1019 -7.72 13.37 8.85
N VAL A 1020 -6.93 12.30 8.79
CA VAL A 1020 -7.24 11.06 9.53
C VAL A 1020 -7.35 11.33 11.03
N ALA A 1021 -6.36 12.00 11.64
CA ALA A 1021 -6.34 12.26 13.07
C ALA A 1021 -7.56 13.08 13.53
N MET A 1022 -7.94 14.12 12.78
CA MET A 1022 -9.06 15.01 13.13
C MET A 1022 -10.45 14.40 12.90
N THR A 1023 -10.55 13.33 12.09
CA THR A 1023 -11.85 12.75 11.68
C THR A 1023 -12.19 11.42 12.36
N ARG A 1024 -11.51 11.08 13.47
CA ARG A 1024 -11.80 9.87 14.25
C ARG A 1024 -12.87 10.08 15.34
N ALA A 1025 -13.05 11.31 15.81
CA ALA A 1025 -13.99 11.63 16.89
C ALA A 1025 -15.43 11.61 16.41
N LYS A 1026 -16.36 11.21 17.28
CA LYS A 1026 -17.80 11.41 17.09
C LYS A 1026 -18.29 12.66 17.79
N GLU A 1027 -18.00 12.76 19.09
CA GLU A 1027 -18.59 13.76 19.96
C GLU A 1027 -17.58 14.81 20.46
N VAL A 1028 -16.34 14.39 20.75
CA VAL A 1028 -15.31 15.24 21.37
C VAL A 1028 -13.94 14.98 20.73
N PHE A 1029 -13.26 16.05 20.30
CA PHE A 1029 -11.90 16.00 19.75
C PHE A 1029 -11.01 17.05 20.42
N TRP A 1030 -10.03 16.60 21.20
CA TRP A 1030 -9.06 17.48 21.86
C TRP A 1030 -7.66 17.18 21.36
N MET A 1031 -6.88 18.23 21.12
CA MET A 1031 -5.48 18.12 20.73
C MET A 1031 -4.56 18.52 21.87
N ILE A 1032 -3.50 17.75 22.12
CA ILE A 1032 -2.44 18.05 23.09
C ILE A 1032 -1.18 18.44 22.32
N GLY A 1033 -0.68 19.65 22.55
CA GLY A 1033 0.47 20.21 21.84
C GLY A 1033 1.00 21.48 22.50
N GLY A 1034 2.14 21.99 22.06
CA GLY A 1034 2.68 23.28 22.51
C GLY A 1034 2.04 24.47 21.81
N SER A 1035 2.70 25.64 21.90
CA SER A 1035 2.19 26.91 21.38
C SER A 1035 2.17 27.01 19.85
N MET A 1036 2.84 26.10 19.14
CA MET A 1036 2.99 26.12 17.68
C MET A 1036 3.58 27.42 17.12
N SER A 1037 4.24 28.24 17.95
CA SER A 1037 4.99 29.39 17.48
C SER A 1037 6.20 28.92 16.66
N ILE A 1038 6.53 29.64 15.58
CA ILE A 1038 7.71 29.35 14.74
C ILE A 1038 8.98 29.49 15.58
N LYS A 1039 9.83 28.46 15.58
CA LYS A 1039 11.14 28.50 16.26
C LYS A 1039 12.23 29.09 15.36
N PHE A 1040 12.25 28.75 14.07
CA PHE A 1040 13.26 29.18 13.10
C PHE A 1040 12.72 30.13 12.02
N PRO A 1041 13.16 31.41 12.00
CA PRO A 1041 12.62 32.43 11.10
C PRO A 1041 12.76 32.14 9.59
N LYS A 1042 13.75 31.32 9.18
CA LYS A 1042 13.99 30.99 7.76
C LYS A 1042 12.86 30.19 7.10
N ASN A 1043 11.96 29.62 7.90
CA ASN A 1043 10.83 28.81 7.42
C ASN A 1043 9.52 29.60 7.34
N LYS A 1044 9.53 30.92 7.51
CA LYS A 1044 8.32 31.77 7.54
C LYS A 1044 7.54 31.77 6.23
N ASP A 1045 8.20 31.58 5.10
CA ASP A 1045 7.57 31.66 3.77
C ASP A 1045 6.90 30.35 3.34
N LEU A 1046 7.02 29.27 4.13
CA LEU A 1046 6.32 28.02 3.87
C LEU A 1046 4.85 28.16 4.28
N ALA A 1047 3.95 27.74 3.40
CA ALA A 1047 2.53 27.67 3.72
C ALA A 1047 2.34 26.81 4.99
N PRO A 1048 1.57 27.30 5.99
CA PRO A 1048 1.37 26.57 7.23
C PRO A 1048 0.61 25.27 6.94
N SER A 1049 1.06 24.18 7.56
CA SER A 1049 0.35 22.91 7.53
C SER A 1049 -1.02 23.00 8.24
N PRO A 1050 -1.87 21.97 8.14
CA PRO A 1050 -3.20 22.01 8.75
C PRO A 1050 -3.22 22.19 10.27
N LEU A 1051 -2.25 21.63 11.01
CA LEU A 1051 -2.25 21.71 12.49
C LEU A 1051 -2.10 23.15 13.04
N PRO A 1052 -1.13 23.98 12.60
CA PRO A 1052 -1.09 25.40 12.93
C PRO A 1052 -2.38 26.15 12.55
N ARG A 1053 -2.97 25.86 11.38
CA ARG A 1053 -4.23 26.50 10.96
C ARG A 1053 -5.38 26.13 11.91
N TYR A 1054 -5.46 24.85 12.30
CA TYR A 1054 -6.44 24.37 13.27
C TYR A 1054 -6.27 25.01 14.65
N ARG A 1055 -5.03 25.12 15.16
CA ARG A 1055 -4.76 25.84 16.42
C ARG A 1055 -5.23 27.29 16.33
N ASN A 1056 -4.92 27.98 15.24
CA ASN A 1056 -5.33 29.37 15.06
C ASN A 1056 -6.86 29.52 15.00
N GLU A 1057 -7.58 28.59 14.36
CA GLU A 1057 -9.05 28.59 14.39
C GLU A 1057 -9.59 28.40 15.82
N LEU A 1058 -9.02 27.48 16.60
CA LEU A 1058 -9.40 27.29 18.00
C LEU A 1058 -9.06 28.49 18.89
N ASP A 1059 -7.92 29.15 18.64
CA ASP A 1059 -7.50 30.35 19.37
C ASP A 1059 -8.48 31.51 19.15
N LEU A 1060 -8.92 31.72 17.89
CA LEU A 1060 -9.97 32.68 17.54
C LEU A 1060 -11.33 32.35 18.18
N MET A 1061 -11.56 31.08 18.53
CA MET A 1061 -12.74 30.61 19.26
C MET A 1061 -12.55 30.61 20.79
N MET A 1062 -11.41 31.06 21.31
CA MET A 1062 -11.05 31.02 22.74
C MET A 1062 -10.99 29.60 23.32
N ARG A 1063 -10.59 28.61 22.51
CA ARG A 1063 -10.51 27.17 22.84
C ARG A 1063 -9.08 26.63 22.96
N CYS A 1064 -8.14 27.52 23.25
CA CYS A 1064 -6.76 27.18 23.58
C CYS A 1064 -6.54 27.39 25.07
N HIS A 1065 -6.14 26.33 25.79
CA HIS A 1065 -5.97 26.38 27.25
C HIS A 1065 -4.67 25.72 27.68
N SER A 1066 -3.93 26.38 28.58
CA SER A 1066 -2.67 25.83 29.05
C SER A 1066 -2.85 24.89 30.26
N LEU A 1067 -2.27 23.70 30.17
CA LEU A 1067 -2.12 22.76 31.28
C LEU A 1067 -0.63 22.51 31.55
N THR A 1068 -0.26 22.53 32.82
CA THR A 1068 1.08 22.17 33.29
C THR A 1068 1.07 20.77 33.90
N ALA A 1069 2.13 20.00 33.61
CA ALA A 1069 2.34 18.65 34.14
C ALA A 1069 2.31 18.63 35.68
#